data_AF-A0A3D0TR35-F1
#
_entry.id   AF-A0A3D0TR35-F1
#
_cell.length_a   1.000
_cell.length_b   1.000
_cell.length_c   1.000
_cell.angle_alpha   90.00
_cell.angle_beta   90.00
_cell.angle_gamma   90.00
#
_symmetry.space_group_name_H-M   'P 1'
#
loop_
_entity.id
_entity.type
_entity.pdbx_description
1 polymer ?
#
loop_
_entity_poly.entity_id
_entity_poly.type
_entity_poly.pdbx_seq_one_letter_code
_entity_poly.pdbx_strand_id
1 'polypeptide(L)'
;MTSMTNSDVAADYATGGTRGWRGLERISSLCLLALTFIVPIFFVPALSFPSQFSKALLLYIIVLAAFSLWVAARLKDGRFFIPTSPVLAALFAVVGIFALSGLFSGSFYSSFFGQGFEVGTVQNILLLFGLAFFVPAMFRKKEHIFFGYVAFLASFALVALFHLLRLMLGADFLSFGVLTGAASNTLGKWNDLGIFFGVSALLSLVTIEFFSFKRVVKVVAYAALALSLFFLAVVNFSMIWFVLGPFALVFLVYTMSFNRLQPSLHTSGPDQNQTFERTRLVRRIPIPSLIVLIISVVFMLAGAVIGGRIGEEFGISQIEVRPSWSATLDVSRKTLSKDPLLGSGPNHFTSEWLAYKPEGINSTVFWNVDFSYGVGLIPTFLATTGILGALAWLTFFLAFLYAGFKSILSDFPERISQYLVLSSFLVSLFLWVFSIFYVPSLAIFTLTFIFTGLFIASLGILNKAPARTISFGNDPRAGFVSVLVLILLLVGCVALGYDVVRKYYASVLFQKGVIFFNTEGSIDKAEDRISRAASISPTDIYYRFLTDLNLIRMNSVFRRDPATMSAESARVEFQGLLSAAISNARQAVALDTRNYENHLTLGRVYETVVPSRIEGSYEAALAAYNTAQALNPRSPAIHLTKARLEAAKGDIGKARENIALALKEKGNYTEAIFFLSQIEAAEGNIKAAISSVEAASVLAPGDPAIFFQLGILRFNDRNYRAAADALERAVALNPLYANAKYFLGLSYEKLGRDAEAITQFTELKATNPDSKEVDLILRNLKADRDPFSDAAPPVDAAPERRSKLPLEERATALDDKE
;
A
#
# COMPACT_ATOMS: atom_id res chain seq x y z
N MET A 1 25.56 -13.03 -39.53
CA MET A 1 25.14 -13.35 -38.15
C MET A 1 25.93 -14.56 -37.69
N THR A 2 26.92 -14.38 -36.82
CA THR A 2 27.71 -15.47 -36.23
C THR A 2 27.32 -15.61 -34.76
N SER A 3 26.89 -16.80 -34.32
CA SER A 3 26.65 -17.06 -32.90
C SER A 3 27.99 -17.25 -32.18
N MET A 4 28.45 -16.23 -31.47
CA MET A 4 29.63 -16.32 -30.61
C MET A 4 29.23 -16.83 -29.23
N THR A 5 30.04 -17.69 -28.61
CA THR A 5 29.81 -18.14 -27.23
C THR A 5 30.08 -17.00 -26.25
N ASN A 6 29.49 -17.01 -25.05
CA ASN A 6 29.75 -15.96 -24.05
C ASN A 6 31.25 -15.92 -23.63
N SER A 7 31.98 -17.03 -23.77
CA SER A 7 33.44 -17.11 -23.61
C SER A 7 34.21 -16.43 -24.74
N ASP A 8 33.79 -16.59 -26.00
CA ASP A 8 34.41 -15.91 -27.15
C ASP A 8 34.16 -14.40 -27.09
N VAL A 9 32.97 -13.98 -26.64
CA VAL A 9 32.67 -12.58 -26.35
C VAL A 9 33.57 -12.07 -25.21
N ALA A 10 33.70 -12.80 -24.10
CA ALA A 10 34.59 -12.40 -23.00
C ALA A 10 36.07 -12.28 -23.41
N ALA A 11 36.53 -13.12 -24.35
CA ALA A 11 37.88 -13.11 -24.89
C ALA A 11 38.11 -11.97 -25.92
N ASP A 12 37.17 -11.72 -26.83
CA ASP A 12 37.22 -10.61 -27.82
C ASP A 12 37.15 -9.23 -27.12
N TYR A 13 36.43 -9.15 -25.98
CA TYR A 13 36.40 -7.95 -25.13
C TYR A 13 37.69 -7.74 -24.32
N ALA A 14 38.47 -8.79 -24.07
CA ALA A 14 39.74 -8.67 -23.35
C ALA A 14 40.80 -7.92 -24.19
N THR A 15 40.73 -8.04 -25.52
CA THR A 15 41.76 -7.57 -26.47
C THR A 15 41.42 -6.25 -27.19
N GLY A 16 40.17 -5.78 -27.21
CA GLY A 16 39.72 -4.75 -28.19
C GLY A 16 39.22 -3.36 -27.74
N GLY A 17 39.36 -2.89 -26.48
CA GLY A 17 38.75 -1.60 -26.06
C GLY A 17 39.62 -0.69 -25.18
N THR A 18 39.76 0.59 -25.54
CA THR A 18 40.56 1.60 -24.82
C THR A 18 40.05 1.84 -23.38
N ARG A 19 41.00 2.01 -22.44
CA ARG A 19 40.83 1.98 -20.96
C ARG A 19 39.70 2.82 -20.36
N GLY A 20 39.32 3.95 -20.96
CA GLY A 20 38.27 4.85 -20.43
C GLY A 20 36.84 4.32 -20.54
N TRP A 21 36.57 3.40 -21.47
CA TRP A 21 35.20 3.07 -21.92
C TRP A 21 34.63 1.82 -21.26
N ARG A 22 35.51 0.95 -20.76
CA ARG A 22 35.17 -0.07 -19.74
C ARG A 22 34.59 0.57 -18.46
N GLY A 23 34.79 1.89 -18.27
CA GLY A 23 34.25 2.65 -17.15
C GLY A 23 32.73 2.76 -17.13
N LEU A 24 32.08 3.09 -18.26
CA LEU A 24 30.62 3.36 -18.29
C LEU A 24 29.79 2.10 -17.99
N GLU A 25 30.14 0.97 -18.61
CA GLU A 25 29.46 -0.31 -18.34
C GLU A 25 29.71 -0.79 -16.90
N ARG A 26 30.91 -0.54 -16.36
CA ARG A 26 31.23 -0.81 -14.95
C ARG A 26 30.40 0.06 -14.00
N ILE A 27 30.27 1.36 -14.27
CA ILE A 27 29.45 2.27 -13.45
C ILE A 27 27.97 1.84 -13.51
N SER A 28 27.45 1.51 -14.70
CA SER A 28 26.08 0.97 -14.84
C SER A 28 25.86 -0.30 -14.01
N SER A 29 26.83 -1.24 -14.03
CA SER A 29 26.74 -2.45 -13.19
C SER A 29 26.79 -2.15 -11.68
N LEU A 30 27.57 -1.14 -11.27
CA LEU A 30 27.61 -0.67 -9.87
C LEU A 30 26.30 -0.03 -9.45
N CYS A 31 25.62 0.70 -10.34
CA CYS A 31 24.28 1.24 -10.07
C CYS A 31 23.28 0.13 -9.74
N LEU A 32 23.28 -1.00 -10.48
CA LEU A 32 22.39 -2.13 -10.22
C LEU A 32 22.71 -2.85 -8.89
N LEU A 33 24.00 -2.98 -8.55
CA LEU A 33 24.42 -3.51 -7.25
C LEU A 33 24.02 -2.57 -6.11
N ALA A 34 24.23 -1.27 -6.28
CA ALA A 34 23.81 -0.25 -5.31
C ALA A 34 22.30 -0.26 -5.12
N LEU A 35 21.52 -0.44 -6.19
CA LEU A 35 20.06 -0.56 -6.09
C LEU A 35 19.64 -1.72 -5.18
N THR A 36 20.27 -2.89 -5.35
CA THR A 36 20.00 -4.09 -4.53
C THR A 36 20.27 -3.83 -3.04
N PHE A 37 21.30 -3.03 -2.73
CA PHE A 37 21.67 -2.66 -1.37
C PHE A 37 20.77 -1.56 -0.78
N ILE A 38 20.45 -0.52 -1.54
CA ILE A 38 19.83 0.72 -1.06
C ILE A 38 18.30 0.61 -0.96
N VAL A 39 17.63 -0.08 -1.88
CA VAL A 39 16.15 -0.15 -1.94
C VAL A 39 15.50 -0.58 -0.61
N PRO A 40 16.02 -1.59 0.13
CA PRO A 40 15.43 -1.99 1.41
C PRO A 40 15.63 -1.01 2.57
N ILE A 41 16.65 -0.14 2.49
CA ILE A 41 17.08 0.74 3.60
C ILE A 41 16.74 2.21 3.39
N PHE A 42 16.46 2.63 2.15
CA PHE A 42 16.30 4.05 1.84
C PHE A 42 14.94 4.61 2.25
N PHE A 43 14.97 5.71 2.99
CA PHE A 43 13.83 6.57 3.25
C PHE A 43 14.33 7.99 3.55
N VAL A 44 13.45 8.99 3.44
CA VAL A 44 13.74 10.37 3.83
C VAL A 44 13.09 10.63 5.20
N PRO A 45 13.85 11.02 6.23
CA PRO A 45 13.33 11.21 7.59
C PRO A 45 12.61 12.56 7.75
N ALA A 46 11.56 12.79 6.95
CA ALA A 46 10.73 13.97 7.04
C ALA A 46 9.28 13.66 6.63
N LEU A 47 8.30 14.10 7.44
CA LEU A 47 6.86 13.86 7.20
C LEU A 47 6.37 14.38 5.84
N SER A 48 6.99 15.45 5.33
CA SER A 48 6.67 15.99 4.01
C SER A 48 7.17 15.15 2.83
N PHE A 49 7.95 14.09 3.08
CA PHE A 49 8.54 13.23 2.06
C PHE A 49 7.97 11.81 2.20
N PRO A 50 6.91 11.44 1.43
CA PRO A 50 6.33 10.11 1.52
C PRO A 50 7.36 9.01 1.26
N SER A 51 7.49 8.05 2.20
CA SER A 51 8.54 7.03 2.16
C SER A 51 8.46 6.16 0.89
N GLN A 52 7.25 5.72 0.50
CA GLN A 52 7.05 4.92 -0.71
C GLN A 52 7.44 5.68 -1.99
N PHE A 53 7.06 6.96 -2.09
CA PHE A 53 7.37 7.77 -3.27
C PHE A 53 8.86 8.11 -3.34
N SER A 54 9.51 8.28 -2.19
CA SER A 54 10.95 8.51 -2.11
C SER A 54 11.72 7.30 -2.66
N LYS A 55 11.29 6.08 -2.33
CA LYS A 55 11.87 4.85 -2.90
C LYS A 55 11.60 4.70 -4.38
N ALA A 56 10.39 5.04 -4.83
CA ALA A 56 10.08 5.03 -6.25
C ALA A 56 10.98 6.00 -7.02
N LEU A 57 11.14 7.24 -6.54
CA LEU A 57 12.07 8.21 -7.12
C LEU A 57 13.50 7.68 -7.19
N LEU A 58 14.01 7.10 -6.09
CA LEU A 58 15.34 6.49 -6.06
C LEU A 58 15.48 5.39 -7.13
N LEU A 59 14.49 4.49 -7.21
CA LEU A 59 14.46 3.42 -8.20
C LEU A 59 14.52 3.99 -9.62
N TYR A 60 13.68 4.97 -9.95
CA TYR A 60 13.69 5.63 -11.26
C TYR A 60 15.04 6.27 -11.57
N ILE A 61 15.60 7.05 -10.65
CA ILE A 61 16.89 7.73 -10.86
C ILE A 61 17.99 6.71 -11.15
N ILE A 62 18.10 5.66 -10.32
CA ILE A 62 19.19 4.67 -10.47
C ILE A 62 19.01 3.86 -11.76
N VAL A 63 17.79 3.41 -12.09
CA VAL A 63 17.54 2.60 -13.28
C VAL A 63 17.71 3.42 -14.56
N LEU A 64 17.19 4.65 -14.61
CA LEU A 64 17.35 5.53 -15.76
C LEU A 64 18.81 5.96 -15.94
N ALA A 65 19.56 6.19 -14.87
CA ALA A 65 20.99 6.45 -14.94
C ALA A 65 21.77 5.23 -15.45
N ALA A 66 21.50 4.04 -14.89
CA ALA A 66 22.13 2.79 -15.32
C ALA A 66 21.85 2.51 -16.81
N PHE A 67 20.60 2.75 -17.26
CA PHE A 67 20.22 2.61 -18.65
C PHE A 67 20.87 3.66 -19.55
N SER A 68 20.91 4.92 -19.15
CA SER A 68 21.55 5.99 -19.94
C SER A 68 23.05 5.73 -20.14
N LEU A 69 23.73 5.28 -19.08
CA LEU A 69 25.13 4.85 -19.15
C LEU A 69 25.31 3.62 -20.05
N TRP A 70 24.37 2.68 -20.00
CA TRP A 70 24.36 1.53 -20.88
C TRP A 70 24.20 1.94 -22.35
N VAL A 71 23.21 2.77 -22.67
CA VAL A 71 22.97 3.31 -24.03
C VAL A 71 24.21 4.04 -24.55
N ALA A 72 24.82 4.90 -23.72
CA ALA A 72 26.04 5.61 -24.07
C ALA A 72 27.21 4.65 -24.39
N ALA A 73 27.35 3.56 -23.62
CA ALA A 73 28.34 2.52 -23.91
C ALA A 73 28.04 1.82 -25.25
N ARG A 74 26.77 1.50 -25.56
CA ARG A 74 26.38 0.83 -26.83
C ARG A 74 26.54 1.73 -28.04
N LEU A 75 26.17 3.02 -27.95
CA LEU A 75 26.41 4.02 -29.00
C LEU A 75 27.88 4.09 -29.39
N LYS A 76 28.77 3.92 -28.40
CA LYS A 76 30.21 3.94 -28.62
C LYS A 76 30.77 2.64 -29.18
N ASP A 77 30.33 1.50 -28.63
CA ASP A 77 30.85 0.18 -29.01
C ASP A 77 30.32 -0.29 -30.37
N GLY A 78 29.22 0.28 -30.87
CA GLY A 78 28.61 -0.11 -32.14
C GLY A 78 28.05 -1.53 -32.15
N ARG A 79 27.86 -2.12 -30.97
CA ARG A 79 27.44 -3.53 -30.77
C ARG A 79 26.40 -3.61 -29.66
N PHE A 80 25.32 -4.35 -29.88
CA PHE A 80 24.37 -4.75 -28.85
C PHE A 80 24.69 -6.14 -28.33
N PHE A 81 24.65 -6.29 -27.01
CA PHE A 81 24.62 -7.59 -26.35
C PHE A 81 23.20 -7.82 -25.83
N ILE A 82 22.50 -8.78 -26.41
CA ILE A 82 21.12 -9.12 -26.03
C ILE A 82 21.12 -10.53 -25.45
N PRO A 83 20.86 -10.69 -24.14
CA PRO A 83 20.65 -12.01 -23.56
C PRO A 83 19.45 -12.68 -24.23
N THR A 84 19.64 -13.84 -24.86
CA THR A 84 18.50 -14.58 -25.41
C THR A 84 18.05 -15.63 -24.41
N SER A 85 16.85 -15.43 -23.88
CA SER A 85 16.21 -16.35 -22.93
C SER A 85 14.71 -16.39 -23.21
N PRO A 86 14.09 -17.59 -23.29
CA PRO A 86 12.64 -17.71 -23.39
C PRO A 86 11.90 -16.99 -22.25
N VAL A 87 12.50 -17.00 -21.05
CA VAL A 87 11.97 -16.28 -19.88
C VAL A 87 11.90 -14.79 -20.15
N LEU A 88 12.97 -14.22 -20.71
CA LEU A 88 13.05 -12.79 -21.02
C LEU A 88 12.12 -12.40 -22.16
N ALA A 89 11.98 -13.25 -23.19
CA ALA A 89 11.04 -13.04 -24.29
C ALA A 89 9.59 -13.05 -23.79
N ALA A 90 9.22 -13.97 -22.91
CA ALA A 90 7.90 -14.01 -22.29
C ALA A 90 7.65 -12.76 -21.43
N LEU A 91 8.65 -12.27 -20.71
CA LEU A 91 8.57 -10.99 -19.99
C LEU A 91 8.31 -9.81 -20.95
N PHE A 92 9.01 -9.72 -22.08
CA PHE A 92 8.74 -8.68 -23.08
C PHE A 92 7.31 -8.75 -23.64
N ALA A 93 6.74 -9.96 -23.79
CA ALA A 93 5.34 -10.12 -24.19
C ALA A 93 4.37 -9.55 -23.14
N VAL A 94 4.64 -9.72 -21.84
CA VAL A 94 3.86 -9.10 -20.76
C VAL A 94 3.88 -7.58 -20.89
N VAL A 95 5.05 -6.95 -21.03
CA VAL A 95 5.16 -5.49 -21.21
C VAL A 95 4.39 -5.01 -22.44
N GLY A 96 4.52 -5.73 -23.56
CA GLY A 96 3.82 -5.41 -24.79
C GLY A 96 2.30 -5.42 -24.61
N ILE A 97 1.76 -6.40 -23.88
CA ILE A 97 0.32 -6.50 -23.61
C ILE A 97 -0.14 -5.45 -22.59
N PHE A 98 0.68 -5.11 -21.59
CA PHE A 98 0.40 -3.97 -20.70
C PHE A 98 0.29 -2.66 -21.49
N ALA A 99 1.24 -2.40 -22.38
CA ALA A 99 1.21 -1.22 -23.24
C ALA A 99 0.00 -1.23 -24.17
N LEU A 100 -0.31 -2.39 -24.79
CA LEU A 100 -1.48 -2.54 -25.65
C LEU A 100 -2.78 -2.28 -24.88
N SER A 101 -2.98 -2.92 -23.74
CA SER A 101 -4.15 -2.73 -22.88
C SER A 101 -4.27 -1.27 -22.40
N GLY A 102 -3.15 -0.63 -22.01
CA GLY A 102 -3.14 0.78 -21.63
C GLY A 102 -3.48 1.76 -22.77
N LEU A 103 -3.18 1.41 -24.02
CA LEU A 103 -3.55 2.24 -25.19
C LEU A 103 -5.06 2.21 -25.45
N PHE A 104 -5.73 1.10 -25.12
CA PHE A 104 -7.16 0.89 -25.37
C PHE A 104 -8.04 1.05 -24.12
N SER A 105 -7.49 1.45 -22.96
CA SER A 105 -8.22 1.55 -21.68
C SER A 105 -9.26 2.66 -21.59
N GLY A 106 -9.26 3.60 -22.55
CA GLY A 106 -10.04 4.83 -22.51
C GLY A 106 -9.48 5.91 -21.58
N SER A 107 -8.38 5.64 -20.86
CA SER A 107 -7.72 6.59 -19.97
C SER A 107 -6.19 6.41 -20.02
N PHE A 108 -5.60 6.77 -21.16
CA PHE A 108 -4.17 6.59 -21.46
C PHE A 108 -3.25 7.08 -20.35
N TYR A 109 -3.46 8.30 -19.84
CA TYR A 109 -2.56 8.89 -18.85
C TYR A 109 -2.55 8.09 -17.54
N SER A 110 -3.73 7.72 -17.01
CA SER A 110 -3.84 6.93 -15.78
C SER A 110 -3.23 5.52 -15.94
N SER A 111 -3.44 4.86 -17.09
CA SER A 111 -2.87 3.53 -17.33
C SER A 111 -1.34 3.55 -17.51
N PHE A 112 -0.81 4.52 -18.25
CA PHE A 112 0.62 4.59 -18.54
C PHE A 112 1.43 5.15 -17.38
N PHE A 113 0.99 6.30 -16.86
CA PHE A 113 1.78 7.13 -15.97
C PHE A 113 1.26 7.14 -14.53
N GLY A 114 0.03 6.68 -14.30
CA GLY A 114 -0.64 6.75 -13.01
C GLY A 114 -0.85 8.17 -12.51
N GLN A 115 -1.30 8.29 -11.26
CA GLN A 115 -1.36 9.57 -10.55
C GLN A 115 -0.25 9.71 -9.51
N GLY A 116 0.43 8.61 -9.17
CA GLY A 116 1.59 8.57 -8.30
C GLY A 116 2.66 7.61 -8.80
N PHE A 117 2.92 6.58 -8.00
CA PHE A 117 3.93 5.55 -8.28
C PHE A 117 3.35 4.13 -8.16
N GLU A 118 2.14 3.95 -8.66
CA GLU A 118 1.37 2.71 -8.55
C GLU A 118 2.03 1.57 -9.35
N VAL A 119 2.29 0.44 -8.69
CA VAL A 119 3.04 -0.68 -9.28
C VAL A 119 2.42 -1.20 -10.59
N GLY A 120 1.10 -1.09 -10.73
CA GLY A 120 0.34 -1.59 -11.87
C GLY A 120 0.33 -0.71 -13.13
N THR A 121 1.06 0.41 -13.19
CA THR A 121 1.12 1.27 -14.40
C THR A 121 2.06 0.70 -15.45
N VAL A 122 1.83 1.02 -16.73
CA VAL A 122 2.71 0.57 -17.84
C VAL A 122 4.14 1.08 -17.63
N GLN A 123 4.33 2.31 -17.15
CA GLN A 123 5.64 2.88 -16.89
C GLN A 123 6.41 2.11 -15.80
N ASN A 124 5.75 1.78 -14.68
CA ASN A 124 6.40 1.03 -13.59
C ASN A 124 6.71 -0.40 -14.01
N ILE A 125 5.79 -1.06 -14.72
CA ILE A 125 6.03 -2.38 -15.31
C ILE A 125 7.21 -2.31 -16.29
N LEU A 126 7.24 -1.36 -17.22
CA LEU A 126 8.37 -1.21 -18.15
C LEU A 126 9.71 -1.00 -17.41
N LEU A 127 9.74 -0.18 -16.37
CA LEU A 127 10.94 0.08 -15.56
C LEU A 127 11.47 -1.20 -14.89
N LEU A 128 10.58 -1.95 -14.24
CA LEU A 128 10.91 -3.18 -13.52
C LEU A 128 11.36 -4.29 -14.48
N PHE A 129 10.71 -4.41 -15.64
CA PHE A 129 11.13 -5.34 -16.68
C PHE A 129 12.48 -4.95 -17.29
N GLY A 130 12.77 -3.65 -17.38
CA GLY A 130 14.08 -3.11 -17.69
C GLY A 130 15.17 -3.70 -16.78
N LEU A 131 14.92 -3.84 -15.48
CA LEU A 131 15.87 -4.47 -14.54
C LEU A 131 16.15 -5.94 -14.87
N ALA A 132 15.10 -6.74 -15.14
CA ALA A 132 15.29 -8.15 -15.52
C ALA A 132 16.04 -8.33 -16.85
N PHE A 133 16.06 -7.30 -17.71
CA PHE A 133 16.89 -7.25 -18.91
C PHE A 133 18.32 -6.74 -18.62
N PHE A 134 18.49 -5.64 -17.88
CA PHE A 134 19.81 -5.02 -17.64
C PHE A 134 20.72 -5.88 -16.80
N VAL A 135 20.19 -6.58 -15.78
CA VAL A 135 21.00 -7.47 -14.93
C VAL A 135 21.72 -8.53 -15.78
N PRO A 136 21.07 -9.39 -16.57
CA PRO A 136 21.78 -10.35 -17.43
C PRO A 136 22.56 -9.73 -18.58
N ALA A 137 22.19 -8.53 -19.04
CA ALA A 137 22.97 -7.82 -20.04
C ALA A 137 24.35 -7.39 -19.50
N MET A 138 24.44 -7.02 -18.22
CA MET A 138 25.63 -6.48 -17.54
C MET A 138 26.39 -7.53 -16.72
N PHE A 139 25.69 -8.47 -16.08
CA PHE A 139 26.27 -9.41 -15.11
C PHE A 139 26.77 -10.66 -15.83
N ARG A 140 27.79 -10.49 -16.68
CA ARG A 140 28.34 -11.56 -17.52
C ARG A 140 29.37 -12.46 -16.82
N LYS A 141 29.68 -12.18 -15.56
CA LYS A 141 30.65 -12.94 -14.77
C LYS A 141 30.05 -13.40 -13.44
N LYS A 142 30.57 -14.52 -12.92
CA LYS A 142 30.10 -15.13 -11.65
C LYS A 142 30.24 -14.15 -10.48
N GLU A 143 31.29 -13.32 -10.49
CA GLU A 143 31.57 -12.34 -9.45
C GLU A 143 30.46 -11.29 -9.35
N HIS A 144 29.89 -10.84 -10.48
CA HIS A 144 28.82 -9.84 -10.45
C HIS A 144 27.55 -10.40 -9.79
N ILE A 145 27.20 -11.66 -10.09
CA ILE A 145 26.05 -12.33 -9.46
C ILE A 145 26.30 -12.51 -7.96
N PHE A 146 27.50 -12.97 -7.60
CA PHE A 146 27.91 -13.11 -6.21
C PHE A 146 27.87 -11.77 -5.45
N PHE A 147 28.34 -10.67 -6.06
CA PHE A 147 28.25 -9.34 -5.47
C PHE A 147 26.80 -8.86 -5.32
N GLY A 148 25.88 -9.30 -6.19
CA GLY A 148 24.44 -9.08 -5.99
C GLY A 148 23.94 -9.68 -4.67
N TYR A 149 24.39 -10.90 -4.34
CA TYR A 149 24.04 -11.53 -3.06
C TYR A 149 24.69 -10.83 -1.87
N VAL A 150 25.95 -10.41 -2.01
CA VAL A 150 26.63 -9.65 -0.96
C VAL A 150 25.92 -8.31 -0.71
N ALA A 151 25.51 -7.61 -1.76
CA ALA A 151 24.75 -6.37 -1.65
C ALA A 151 23.41 -6.58 -0.93
N PHE A 152 22.67 -7.63 -1.28
CA PHE A 152 21.43 -8.01 -0.60
C PHE A 152 21.68 -8.35 0.88
N LEU A 153 22.66 -9.20 1.19
CA LEU A 153 22.96 -9.61 2.57
C LEU A 153 23.49 -8.46 3.43
N ALA A 154 24.23 -7.51 2.85
CA ALA A 154 24.65 -6.30 3.53
C ALA A 154 23.44 -5.41 3.87
N SER A 155 22.47 -5.30 2.94
CA SER A 155 21.20 -4.61 3.20
C SER A 155 20.42 -5.29 4.33
N PHE A 156 20.33 -6.63 4.28
CA PHE A 156 19.70 -7.43 5.33
C PHE A 156 20.34 -7.20 6.69
N ALA A 157 21.67 -7.17 6.79
CA ALA A 157 22.35 -6.94 8.05
C ALA A 157 21.98 -5.57 8.67
N LEU A 158 21.86 -4.53 7.84
CA LEU A 158 21.45 -3.19 8.30
C LEU A 158 19.99 -3.14 8.74
N VAL A 159 19.06 -3.73 7.96
CA VAL A 159 17.64 -3.80 8.31
C VAL A 159 17.44 -4.62 9.58
N ALA A 160 18.14 -5.75 9.71
CA ALA A 160 18.07 -6.61 10.88
C ALA A 160 18.63 -5.90 12.13
N LEU A 161 19.75 -5.18 12.00
CA LEU A 161 20.31 -4.38 13.09
C LEU A 161 19.35 -3.25 13.51
N PHE A 162 18.77 -2.54 12.54
CA PHE A 162 17.79 -1.49 12.79
C PHE A 162 16.61 -2.03 13.63
N HIS A 163 16.04 -3.16 13.23
CA HIS A 163 14.91 -3.75 13.96
C HIS A 163 15.33 -4.36 15.30
N LEU A 164 16.50 -4.97 15.40
CA LEU A 164 17.00 -5.51 16.66
C LEU A 164 17.16 -4.42 17.71
N LEU A 165 17.75 -3.28 17.32
CA LEU A 165 17.90 -2.13 18.21
C LEU A 165 16.55 -1.55 18.63
N ARG A 166 15.56 -1.50 17.73
CA ARG A 166 14.21 -1.00 18.08
C ARG A 166 13.42 -1.95 18.96
N LEU A 167 13.59 -3.26 18.83
CA LEU A 167 13.01 -4.23 19.75
C LEU A 167 13.65 -4.14 21.15
N MET A 168 14.95 -3.85 21.23
CA MET A 168 15.67 -3.76 22.52
C MET A 168 15.50 -2.42 23.23
N LEU A 169 15.43 -1.31 22.48
CA LEU A 169 15.46 0.06 23.02
C LEU A 169 14.10 0.79 22.90
N GLY A 170 13.08 0.14 22.32
CA GLY A 170 11.74 0.71 22.13
C GLY A 170 11.53 1.36 20.76
N ALA A 171 10.25 1.59 20.42
CA ALA A 171 9.83 2.09 19.10
C ALA A 171 10.32 3.52 18.79
N ASP A 172 10.51 4.35 19.81
CA ASP A 172 10.98 5.73 19.67
C ASP A 172 12.46 5.82 19.29
N PHE A 173 13.26 4.79 19.62
CA PHE A 173 14.65 4.70 19.20
C PHE A 173 14.72 4.55 17.67
N LEU A 174 15.56 5.36 17.00
CA LEU A 174 15.64 5.42 15.54
C LEU A 174 14.27 5.66 14.85
N SER A 175 13.36 6.39 15.51
CA SER A 175 12.09 6.82 14.90
C SER A 175 12.28 7.87 13.80
N PHE A 176 13.33 8.69 13.91
CA PHE A 176 13.62 9.79 12.98
C PHE A 176 12.42 10.73 12.72
N GLY A 177 11.47 10.80 13.66
CA GLY A 177 10.22 11.57 13.52
C GLY A 177 9.18 11.03 12.53
N VAL A 178 9.47 9.93 11.82
CA VAL A 178 8.58 9.36 10.77
C VAL A 178 8.25 7.88 11.03
N LEU A 179 9.15 7.14 11.68
CA LEU A 179 9.03 5.72 12.00
C LEU A 179 8.66 5.53 13.48
N THR A 180 7.59 6.17 13.95
CA THR A 180 7.23 6.23 15.37
C THR A 180 6.56 4.96 15.89
N GLY A 181 5.76 4.27 15.06
CA GLY A 181 5.09 3.03 15.47
C GLY A 181 6.04 1.82 15.57
N ALA A 182 5.73 0.84 16.43
CA ALA A 182 6.51 -0.39 16.61
C ALA A 182 6.70 -1.20 15.32
N ALA A 183 5.69 -1.22 14.45
CA ALA A 183 5.75 -1.89 13.15
C ALA A 183 6.34 -1.02 12.02
N SER A 184 6.67 0.25 12.29
CA SER A 184 7.31 1.12 11.31
C SER A 184 8.64 0.53 10.89
N ASN A 185 8.99 0.60 9.61
CA ASN A 185 10.21 -0.01 9.10
C ASN A 185 10.70 0.74 7.85
N THR A 186 11.95 0.49 7.48
CA THR A 186 12.57 1.12 6.32
C THR A 186 12.12 0.52 5.00
N LEU A 187 11.40 -0.60 4.98
CA LEU A 187 11.09 -1.38 3.78
C LEU A 187 9.70 -1.09 3.22
N GLY A 188 8.72 -0.77 4.07
CA GLY A 188 7.36 -0.41 3.72
C GLY A 188 6.36 -1.11 4.64
N LYS A 189 5.56 -2.00 4.08
CA LYS A 189 4.55 -2.77 4.80
C LYS A 189 5.19 -3.76 5.78
N TRP A 190 4.49 -4.09 6.86
CA TRP A 190 5.00 -5.03 7.86
C TRP A 190 5.18 -6.45 7.29
N ASN A 191 4.24 -6.89 6.44
CA ASN A 191 4.34 -8.19 5.78
C ASN A 191 5.50 -8.24 4.76
N ASP A 192 5.84 -7.13 4.11
CA ASP A 192 6.98 -7.05 3.19
C ASP A 192 8.32 -7.27 3.91
N LEU A 193 8.45 -6.78 5.14
CA LEU A 193 9.61 -7.03 5.99
C LEU A 193 9.79 -8.53 6.24
N GLY A 194 8.69 -9.24 6.47
CA GLY A 194 8.68 -10.70 6.56
C GLY A 194 9.16 -11.35 5.26
N ILE A 195 8.64 -10.95 4.10
CA ILE A 195 9.07 -11.50 2.79
C ILE A 195 10.57 -11.28 2.58
N PHE A 196 11.09 -10.10 2.93
CA PHE A 196 12.51 -9.79 2.86
C PHE A 196 13.37 -10.71 3.75
N PHE A 197 12.96 -10.93 5.01
CA PHE A 197 13.62 -11.88 5.89
C PHE A 197 13.48 -13.34 5.41
N GLY A 198 12.38 -13.68 4.75
CA GLY A 198 12.18 -14.98 4.10
C GLY A 198 13.19 -15.24 2.99
N VAL A 199 13.48 -14.24 2.16
CA VAL A 199 14.55 -14.31 1.15
C VAL A 199 15.91 -14.52 1.81
N SER A 200 16.22 -13.77 2.88
CA SER A 200 17.47 -13.92 3.64
C SER A 200 17.61 -15.30 4.28
N ALA A 201 16.52 -15.86 4.82
CA ALA A 201 16.49 -17.21 5.37
C ALA A 201 16.77 -18.25 4.28
N LEU A 202 16.08 -18.17 3.14
CA LEU A 202 16.26 -19.09 2.01
C LEU A 202 17.67 -19.00 1.43
N LEU A 203 18.20 -17.80 1.20
CA LEU A 203 19.54 -17.61 0.68
C LEU A 203 20.61 -18.12 1.66
N SER A 204 20.47 -17.82 2.96
CA SER A 204 21.39 -18.32 4.00
C SER A 204 21.34 -19.84 4.12
N LEU A 205 20.15 -20.45 4.05
CA LEU A 205 19.96 -21.89 4.06
C LEU A 205 20.72 -22.56 2.92
N VAL A 206 20.48 -22.10 1.67
CA VAL A 206 21.15 -22.65 0.49
C VAL A 206 22.67 -22.47 0.60
N THR A 207 23.12 -21.31 1.07
CA THR A 207 24.54 -20.98 1.25
C THR A 207 25.24 -21.94 2.22
N ILE A 208 24.62 -22.22 3.38
CA ILE A 208 25.19 -23.09 4.42
C ILE A 208 25.34 -24.54 3.92
N GLU A 209 24.38 -25.05 3.16
CA GLU A 209 24.42 -26.44 2.68
C GLU A 209 25.32 -26.63 1.46
N PHE A 210 25.51 -25.57 0.66
CA PHE A 210 26.39 -25.62 -0.50
C PHE A 210 27.86 -25.49 -0.17
N PHE A 211 28.26 -24.78 0.89
CA PHE A 211 29.67 -24.48 1.14
C PHE A 211 30.15 -24.89 2.52
N SER A 212 31.34 -25.50 2.57
CA SER A 212 32.10 -25.66 3.80
C SER A 212 32.95 -24.42 4.05
N PHE A 213 32.48 -23.52 4.91
CA PHE A 213 33.18 -22.27 5.21
C PHE A 213 34.25 -22.41 6.29
N LYS A 214 35.22 -21.49 6.28
CA LYS A 214 36.07 -21.20 7.45
C LYS A 214 35.17 -20.78 8.63
N ARG A 215 35.63 -21.05 9.86
CA ARG A 215 34.84 -20.90 11.10
C ARG A 215 34.04 -19.58 11.18
N VAL A 216 34.66 -18.45 10.84
CA VAL A 216 34.03 -17.13 10.89
C VAL A 216 32.86 -17.00 9.93
N VAL A 217 33.06 -17.30 8.63
CA VAL A 217 32.02 -17.18 7.61
C VAL A 217 30.87 -18.16 7.87
N LYS A 218 31.18 -19.34 8.42
CA LYS A 218 30.17 -20.30 8.88
C LYS A 218 29.29 -19.68 9.96
N VAL A 219 29.88 -19.10 11.01
CA VAL A 219 29.14 -18.46 12.10
C VAL A 219 28.25 -17.33 11.58
N VAL A 220 28.76 -16.49 10.69
CA VAL A 220 27.99 -15.39 10.07
C VAL A 220 26.78 -15.92 9.30
N ALA A 221 26.94 -16.97 8.49
CA ALA A 221 25.84 -17.55 7.72
C ALA A 221 24.75 -18.16 8.62
N TYR A 222 25.13 -18.90 9.67
CA TYR A 222 24.17 -19.43 10.64
C TYR A 222 23.49 -18.34 11.46
N ALA A 223 24.21 -17.29 11.83
CA ALA A 223 23.64 -16.13 12.51
C ALA A 223 22.63 -15.40 11.63
N ALA A 224 22.93 -15.22 10.33
CA ALA A 224 21.99 -14.65 9.36
C ALA A 224 20.71 -15.49 9.23
N LEU A 225 20.82 -16.82 9.16
CA LEU A 225 19.67 -17.72 9.14
C LEU A 225 18.85 -17.63 10.43
N ALA A 226 19.49 -17.69 11.60
CA ALA A 226 18.81 -17.62 12.89
C ALA A 226 18.10 -16.28 13.09
N LEU A 227 18.76 -15.18 12.75
CA LEU A 227 18.20 -13.83 12.84
C LEU A 227 17.02 -13.65 11.87
N SER A 228 17.11 -14.21 10.66
CA SER A 228 16.00 -14.21 9.71
C SER A 228 14.79 -14.96 10.26
N LEU A 229 14.98 -16.18 10.79
CA LEU A 229 13.89 -16.98 11.37
C LEU A 229 13.28 -16.31 12.61
N PHE A 230 14.09 -15.65 13.44
CA PHE A 230 13.61 -14.85 14.56
C PHE A 230 12.68 -13.73 14.09
N PHE A 231 13.10 -12.93 13.11
CA PHE A 231 12.24 -11.86 12.60
C PHE A 231 11.00 -12.37 11.86
N LEU A 232 11.06 -13.53 11.19
CA LEU A 232 9.86 -14.15 10.64
C LEU A 232 8.83 -14.50 11.72
N ALA A 233 9.29 -14.94 12.89
CA ALA A 233 8.42 -15.19 14.04
C ALA A 233 7.82 -13.89 14.60
N VAL A 234 8.61 -12.82 14.69
CA VAL A 234 8.17 -11.49 15.13
C VAL A 234 7.16 -10.87 14.16
N VAL A 235 7.38 -10.99 12.85
CA VAL A 235 6.46 -10.46 11.84
C VAL A 235 5.13 -11.21 11.86
N ASN A 236 5.16 -12.52 12.16
CA ASN A 236 3.99 -13.39 12.27
C ASN A 236 3.08 -13.41 11.01
N PHE A 237 3.67 -13.26 9.82
CA PHE A 237 2.92 -13.40 8.57
C PHE A 237 2.85 -14.88 8.16
N SER A 238 1.72 -15.54 8.48
CA SER A 238 1.53 -17.00 8.32
C SER A 238 1.90 -17.54 6.94
N MET A 239 1.59 -16.78 5.88
CA MET A 239 1.88 -17.15 4.49
C MET A 239 3.37 -17.45 4.25
N ILE A 240 4.29 -16.79 4.97
CA ILE A 240 5.72 -17.05 4.83
C ILE A 240 6.06 -18.48 5.22
N TRP A 241 5.49 -19.00 6.29
CA TRP A 241 5.75 -20.36 6.71
C TRP A 241 5.19 -21.37 5.71
N PHE A 242 3.99 -21.12 5.17
CA PHE A 242 3.38 -21.92 4.09
C PHE A 242 4.20 -21.94 2.79
N VAL A 243 5.04 -20.92 2.54
CA VAL A 243 5.94 -20.89 1.37
C VAL A 243 7.33 -21.43 1.73
N LEU A 244 7.95 -20.98 2.82
CA LEU A 244 9.30 -21.35 3.23
C LEU A 244 9.44 -22.84 3.55
N GLY A 245 8.43 -23.45 4.20
CA GLY A 245 8.42 -24.87 4.55
C GLY A 245 8.57 -25.79 3.33
N PRO A 246 7.70 -25.69 2.30
CA PRO A 246 7.85 -26.43 1.05
C PRO A 246 9.20 -26.19 0.35
N PHE A 247 9.73 -24.96 0.35
CA PHE A 247 11.04 -24.68 -0.22
C PHE A 247 12.16 -25.40 0.54
N ALA A 248 12.13 -25.38 1.88
CA ALA A 248 13.08 -26.12 2.72
C ALA A 248 12.99 -27.63 2.50
N LEU A 249 11.77 -28.18 2.33
CA LEU A 249 11.55 -29.59 2.01
C LEU A 249 12.13 -29.96 0.64
N VAL A 250 11.78 -29.19 -0.41
CA VAL A 250 12.28 -29.44 -1.77
C VAL A 250 13.80 -29.35 -1.79
N PHE A 251 14.38 -28.37 -1.09
CA PHE A 251 15.82 -28.22 -1.00
C PHE A 251 16.50 -29.36 -0.21
N LEU A 252 15.91 -29.82 0.89
CA LEU A 252 16.35 -31.01 1.64
C LEU A 252 16.38 -32.25 0.73
N VAL A 253 15.31 -32.48 -0.04
CA VAL A 253 15.22 -33.62 -0.97
C VAL A 253 16.26 -33.49 -2.08
N TYR A 254 16.47 -32.26 -2.59
CA TYR A 254 17.47 -31.98 -3.60
C TYR A 254 18.89 -32.28 -3.10
N THR A 255 19.28 -31.76 -1.93
CA THR A 255 20.62 -31.99 -1.38
C THR A 255 20.83 -33.45 -1.00
N MET A 256 19.78 -34.15 -0.55
CA MET A 256 19.84 -35.59 -0.36
C MET A 256 20.02 -36.36 -1.68
N SER A 257 19.42 -35.93 -2.78
CA SER A 257 19.38 -36.70 -4.02
C SER A 257 20.59 -36.44 -4.93
N PHE A 258 20.95 -35.17 -5.14
CA PHE A 258 21.90 -34.73 -6.17
C PHE A 258 23.28 -34.36 -5.63
N ASN A 259 23.42 -34.04 -4.34
CA ASN A 259 24.71 -33.67 -3.74
C ASN A 259 25.63 -34.89 -3.46
N ARG A 260 25.42 -35.99 -4.18
CA ARG A 260 26.03 -37.32 -3.99
C ARG A 260 27.09 -37.69 -5.03
N LEU A 261 27.30 -36.89 -6.06
CA LEU A 261 28.10 -37.25 -7.24
C LEU A 261 29.24 -36.26 -7.49
N GLN A 262 30.30 -36.32 -6.68
CA GLN A 262 31.65 -36.02 -7.17
C GLN A 262 32.64 -36.91 -6.41
N PRO A 263 33.24 -37.91 -7.07
CA PRO A 263 34.35 -38.64 -6.49
C PRO A 263 35.52 -37.67 -6.34
N SER A 264 36.15 -37.67 -5.17
CA SER A 264 37.44 -37.00 -4.97
C SER A 264 38.45 -37.63 -5.93
N LEU A 265 38.70 -37.00 -7.09
CA LEU A 265 39.81 -37.36 -7.96
C LEU A 265 41.10 -36.87 -7.29
N HIS A 266 41.56 -37.61 -6.28
CA HIS A 266 42.96 -37.58 -5.89
C HIS A 266 43.69 -38.60 -6.77
N THR A 267 44.16 -38.17 -7.93
CA THR A 267 45.15 -38.91 -8.71
C THR A 267 46.42 -38.08 -8.78
N SER A 268 47.44 -38.46 -8.03
CA SER A 268 48.85 -38.19 -8.34
C SER A 268 49.72 -39.16 -7.54
N GLY A 269 50.00 -40.31 -8.13
CA GLY A 269 50.89 -41.34 -7.61
C GLY A 269 50.78 -42.61 -8.45
N PRO A 270 51.80 -42.99 -9.24
CA PRO A 270 51.76 -44.18 -10.08
C PRO A 270 52.28 -45.36 -9.27
N ASP A 271 51.56 -45.82 -8.25
CA ASP A 271 51.81 -47.16 -7.71
C ASP A 271 50.66 -47.70 -6.85
N GLN A 272 50.19 -48.86 -7.32
CA GLN A 272 49.63 -50.01 -6.60
C GLN A 272 48.28 -49.92 -5.84
N ASN A 273 47.44 -50.87 -6.21
CA ASN A 273 46.26 -51.42 -5.54
C ASN A 273 45.02 -50.52 -5.43
N GLN A 274 44.19 -50.60 -6.48
CA GLN A 274 42.77 -50.28 -6.45
C GLN A 274 42.01 -51.27 -5.56
N THR A 275 42.15 -51.15 -4.24
CA THR A 275 41.11 -51.59 -3.32
C THR A 275 39.99 -50.58 -3.42
N PHE A 276 38.88 -50.94 -4.08
CA PHE A 276 37.61 -50.24 -3.93
C PHE A 276 37.18 -50.36 -2.46
N GLU A 277 37.72 -49.50 -1.59
CA GLU A 277 37.09 -49.28 -0.30
C GLU A 277 35.69 -48.75 -0.59
N ARG A 278 34.69 -49.61 -0.39
CA ARG A 278 33.29 -49.22 -0.22
C ARG A 278 33.24 -48.30 0.99
N THR A 279 33.60 -47.03 0.81
CA THR A 279 33.41 -45.99 1.81
C THR A 279 31.91 -45.98 2.06
N ARG A 280 31.50 -46.39 3.27
CA ARG A 280 30.11 -46.36 3.70
C ARG A 280 29.52 -45.01 3.30
N LEU A 281 28.56 -45.04 2.37
CA LEU A 281 27.68 -43.93 2.01
C LEU A 281 26.85 -43.55 3.24
N VAL A 282 27.45 -42.85 4.21
CA VAL A 282 26.71 -42.30 5.34
C VAL A 282 25.90 -41.13 4.78
N ARG A 283 24.61 -41.36 4.56
CA ARG A 283 23.62 -40.32 4.24
C ARG A 283 23.64 -39.28 5.36
N ARG A 284 24.40 -38.19 5.20
CA ARG A 284 24.31 -37.05 6.11
C ARG A 284 23.06 -36.27 5.77
N ILE A 285 22.11 -36.25 6.70
CA ILE A 285 20.88 -35.46 6.58
C ILE A 285 21.26 -33.97 6.62
N PRO A 286 20.79 -33.13 5.70
CA PRO A 286 20.99 -31.68 5.73
C PRO A 286 20.22 -31.08 6.92
N ILE A 287 20.92 -30.95 8.06
CA ILE A 287 20.34 -30.47 9.32
C ILE A 287 19.71 -29.07 9.19
N PRO A 288 20.33 -28.08 8.51
CA PRO A 288 19.73 -26.74 8.38
C PRO A 288 18.34 -26.76 7.73
N SER A 289 18.17 -27.45 6.60
CA SER A 289 16.87 -27.56 5.92
C SER A 289 15.84 -28.27 6.77
N LEU A 290 16.24 -29.31 7.50
CA LEU A 290 15.36 -30.03 8.41
C LEU A 290 14.87 -29.12 9.56
N ILE A 291 15.76 -28.31 10.13
CA ILE A 291 15.40 -27.35 11.18
C ILE A 291 14.42 -26.30 10.65
N VAL A 292 14.72 -25.70 9.49
CA VAL A 292 13.83 -24.69 8.88
C VAL A 292 12.46 -25.29 8.57
N LEU A 293 12.42 -26.53 8.08
CA LEU A 293 11.17 -27.26 7.82
C LEU A 293 10.36 -27.49 9.11
N ILE A 294 11.01 -27.98 10.18
CA ILE A 294 10.36 -28.21 11.47
C ILE A 294 9.80 -26.90 12.04
N ILE A 295 10.60 -25.84 12.04
CA ILE A 295 10.16 -24.51 12.50
C ILE A 295 8.96 -24.03 11.67
N SER A 296 9.03 -24.18 10.35
CA SER A 296 7.92 -23.78 9.46
C SER A 296 6.63 -24.55 9.78
N VAL A 297 6.71 -25.86 10.01
CA VAL A 297 5.54 -26.67 10.42
C VAL A 297 4.99 -26.23 11.78
N VAL A 298 5.85 -25.95 12.75
CA VAL A 298 5.43 -25.44 14.06
C VAL A 298 4.67 -24.12 13.91
N PHE A 299 5.17 -23.17 13.12
CA PHE A 299 4.50 -21.89 12.89
C PHE A 299 3.25 -22.00 12.00
N MET A 300 3.16 -22.98 11.10
CA MET A 300 1.91 -23.26 10.38
C MET A 300 0.78 -23.69 11.34
N LEU A 301 1.11 -24.47 12.38
CA LEU A 301 0.13 -25.01 13.33
C LEU A 301 -0.14 -24.08 14.52
N ALA A 302 0.90 -23.46 15.07
CA ALA A 302 0.85 -22.70 16.32
C ALA A 302 1.26 -21.23 16.15
N GLY A 303 1.51 -20.76 14.92
CA GLY A 303 2.04 -19.41 14.67
C GLY A 303 1.12 -18.30 15.15
N ALA A 304 -0.21 -18.45 15.03
CA ALA A 304 -1.15 -17.45 15.53
C ALA A 304 -1.03 -17.23 17.05
N VAL A 305 -0.82 -18.30 17.83
CA VAL A 305 -0.66 -18.24 19.28
C VAL A 305 0.73 -17.70 19.65
N ILE A 306 1.77 -18.23 19.01
CA ILE A 306 3.17 -17.85 19.29
C ILE A 306 3.38 -16.38 18.92
N GLY A 307 3.05 -16.02 17.68
CA GLY A 307 3.23 -14.67 17.17
C GLY A 307 2.26 -13.66 17.75
N GLY A 308 1.06 -14.08 18.19
CA GLY A 308 0.15 -13.22 18.96
C GLY A 308 0.78 -12.77 20.27
N ARG A 309 1.35 -13.71 21.04
CA ARG A 309 2.07 -13.38 22.28
C ARG A 309 3.31 -12.51 22.05
N ILE A 310 4.08 -12.80 20.99
CA ILE A 310 5.23 -11.96 20.62
C ILE A 310 4.75 -10.55 20.26
N GLY A 311 3.66 -10.44 19.49
CA GLY A 311 3.06 -9.16 19.12
C GLY A 311 2.60 -8.36 20.32
N GLU A 312 1.93 -8.99 21.28
CA GLU A 312 1.50 -8.36 22.54
C GLU A 312 2.69 -7.86 23.37
N GLU A 313 3.72 -8.69 23.55
CA GLU A 313 4.93 -8.35 24.32
C GLU A 313 5.67 -7.13 23.75
N PHE A 314 5.76 -7.04 22.42
CA PHE A 314 6.47 -5.94 21.74
C PHE A 314 5.55 -4.80 21.27
N GLY A 315 4.25 -4.83 21.60
CA GLY A 315 3.27 -3.83 21.17
C GLY A 315 3.11 -3.73 19.64
N ILE A 316 3.32 -4.83 18.91
CA ILE A 316 3.22 -4.91 17.46
C ILE A 316 1.79 -5.32 17.09
N SER A 317 0.99 -4.36 16.63
CA SER A 317 -0.33 -4.60 16.05
C SER A 317 -0.39 -4.01 14.65
N GLN A 318 -0.64 -4.84 13.65
CA GLN A 318 -0.83 -4.46 12.25
C GLN A 318 -1.88 -5.35 11.61
N ILE A 319 -2.80 -4.74 10.86
CA ILE A 319 -3.81 -5.44 10.09
C ILE A 319 -3.62 -5.02 8.64
N GLU A 320 -3.31 -5.98 7.77
CA GLU A 320 -3.32 -5.79 6.33
C GLU A 320 -4.48 -6.56 5.73
N VAL A 321 -5.31 -5.84 4.99
CA VAL A 321 -6.54 -6.37 4.42
C VAL A 321 -6.42 -6.38 2.90
N ARG A 322 -7.05 -7.38 2.29
CA ARG A 322 -7.10 -7.54 0.85
C ARG A 322 -8.35 -8.33 0.45
N PRO A 323 -8.79 -8.21 -0.81
CA PRO A 323 -9.87 -9.03 -1.32
C PRO A 323 -9.52 -10.52 -1.25
N SER A 324 -10.55 -11.36 -1.12
CA SER A 324 -10.42 -12.81 -1.24
C SER A 324 -10.18 -13.23 -2.70
N TRP A 325 -9.80 -14.49 -2.91
CA TRP A 325 -9.73 -15.10 -4.23
C TRP A 325 -11.07 -15.03 -4.96
N SER A 326 -12.17 -15.37 -4.28
CA SER A 326 -13.52 -15.32 -4.88
C SER A 326 -13.88 -13.90 -5.30
N ALA A 327 -13.69 -12.91 -4.42
CA ALA A 327 -14.01 -11.52 -4.73
C ALA A 327 -13.17 -10.98 -5.91
N THR A 328 -11.86 -11.32 -5.94
CA THR A 328 -10.97 -10.92 -7.05
C THR A 328 -11.41 -11.53 -8.37
N LEU A 329 -11.78 -12.82 -8.37
CA LEU A 329 -12.22 -13.53 -9.57
C LEU A 329 -13.62 -13.07 -10.02
N ASP A 330 -14.52 -12.74 -9.10
CA ASP A 330 -15.86 -12.21 -9.43
C ASP A 330 -15.77 -10.86 -10.12
N VAL A 331 -14.93 -9.96 -9.59
CA VAL A 331 -14.63 -8.66 -10.22
C VAL A 331 -13.99 -8.88 -11.59
N SER A 332 -12.96 -9.73 -11.67
CA SER A 332 -12.28 -10.04 -12.94
C SER A 332 -13.26 -10.60 -13.98
N ARG A 333 -14.12 -11.54 -13.60
CA ARG A 333 -15.10 -12.15 -14.51
C ARG A 333 -16.10 -11.11 -15.04
N LYS A 334 -16.58 -10.21 -14.18
CA LYS A 334 -17.50 -9.14 -14.59
C LYS A 334 -16.81 -8.12 -15.51
N THR A 335 -15.56 -7.74 -15.23
CA THR A 335 -14.77 -6.90 -16.13
C THR A 335 -14.55 -7.55 -17.49
N LEU A 336 -14.14 -8.83 -17.51
CA LEU A 336 -13.91 -9.60 -18.74
C LEU A 336 -15.18 -9.84 -19.56
N SER A 337 -16.38 -9.74 -18.96
CA SER A 337 -17.63 -9.80 -19.72
C SER A 337 -17.84 -8.57 -20.61
N LYS A 338 -17.19 -7.44 -20.28
CA LYS A 338 -17.22 -6.20 -21.08
C LYS A 338 -16.03 -6.09 -22.02
N ASP A 339 -14.81 -6.32 -21.52
CA ASP A 339 -13.58 -6.36 -22.33
C ASP A 339 -12.81 -7.66 -22.05
N PRO A 340 -13.04 -8.72 -22.83
CA PRO A 340 -12.40 -10.02 -22.59
C PRO A 340 -10.90 -10.04 -22.90
N LEU A 341 -10.46 -9.30 -23.91
CA LEU A 341 -9.12 -9.46 -24.47
C LEU A 341 -8.07 -8.64 -23.72
N LEU A 342 -8.39 -7.37 -23.44
CA LEU A 342 -7.46 -6.40 -22.87
C LEU A 342 -7.86 -5.94 -21.47
N GLY A 343 -9.05 -6.31 -20.98
CA GLY A 343 -9.51 -5.94 -19.65
C GLY A 343 -9.77 -4.44 -19.51
N SER A 344 -9.84 -3.93 -18.28
CA SER A 344 -10.15 -2.52 -18.02
C SER A 344 -9.01 -1.54 -18.29
N GLY A 345 -7.81 -2.04 -18.56
CA GLY A 345 -6.58 -1.25 -18.65
C GLY A 345 -5.74 -1.32 -17.37
N PRO A 346 -4.40 -1.24 -17.46
CA PRO A 346 -3.52 -1.14 -16.29
C PRO A 346 -3.93 0.01 -15.36
N ASN A 347 -3.69 -0.16 -14.05
CA ASN A 347 -4.03 0.80 -13.01
C ASN A 347 -5.53 1.12 -12.79
N HIS A 348 -6.47 0.30 -13.34
CA HIS A 348 -7.91 0.55 -13.20
C HIS A 348 -8.67 -0.44 -12.30
N PHE A 349 -7.98 -1.31 -11.56
CA PHE A 349 -8.65 -2.31 -10.71
C PHE A 349 -9.57 -1.67 -9.66
N THR A 350 -9.21 -0.53 -9.07
CA THR A 350 -10.08 0.19 -8.11
C THR A 350 -11.45 0.49 -8.70
N SER A 351 -11.50 0.98 -9.95
CA SER A 351 -12.77 1.32 -10.60
C SER A 351 -13.62 0.08 -10.88
N GLU A 352 -13.00 -1.05 -11.21
CA GLU A 352 -13.70 -2.32 -11.42
C GLU A 352 -14.16 -2.93 -10.09
N TRP A 353 -13.36 -2.80 -9.03
CA TRP A 353 -13.74 -3.18 -7.67
C TRP A 353 -15.00 -2.44 -7.24
N LEU A 354 -15.01 -1.11 -7.37
CA LEU A 354 -16.14 -0.27 -7.00
C LEU A 354 -17.41 -0.59 -7.80
N ALA A 355 -17.28 -0.85 -9.10
CA ALA A 355 -18.41 -1.21 -9.96
C ALA A 355 -18.99 -2.59 -9.65
N TYR A 356 -18.17 -3.55 -9.19
CA TYR A 356 -18.54 -4.97 -9.15
C TYR A 356 -18.41 -5.67 -7.79
N LYS A 357 -18.03 -4.93 -6.74
CA LYS A 357 -17.85 -5.40 -5.35
C LYS A 357 -18.95 -6.38 -4.92
N PRO A 358 -18.62 -7.60 -4.45
CA PRO A 358 -19.61 -8.57 -3.96
C PRO A 358 -20.46 -8.02 -2.80
N GLU A 359 -21.70 -8.52 -2.65
CA GLU A 359 -22.67 -7.99 -1.66
C GLU A 359 -22.18 -8.18 -0.23
N GLY A 360 -21.62 -9.35 0.06
CA GLY A 360 -21.11 -9.69 1.39
C GLY A 360 -20.00 -8.78 1.89
N ILE A 361 -19.36 -7.97 1.04
CA ILE A 361 -18.36 -7.00 1.51
C ILE A 361 -19.01 -5.91 2.36
N ASN A 362 -20.25 -5.49 2.05
CA ASN A 362 -20.92 -4.43 2.80
C ASN A 362 -21.28 -4.83 4.25
N SER A 363 -21.42 -6.13 4.51
CA SER A 363 -21.57 -6.65 5.88
C SER A 363 -20.28 -6.66 6.70
N THR A 364 -19.12 -6.43 6.08
CA THR A 364 -17.83 -6.38 6.79
C THR A 364 -17.52 -4.97 7.29
N VAL A 365 -16.49 -4.86 8.12
CA VAL A 365 -15.93 -3.56 8.54
C VAL A 365 -15.18 -2.84 7.41
N PHE A 366 -14.81 -3.54 6.33
CA PHE A 366 -14.03 -3.00 5.20
C PHE A 366 -14.92 -2.59 4.01
N TRP A 367 -16.19 -2.27 4.27
CA TRP A 367 -17.18 -1.98 3.22
C TRP A 367 -16.85 -0.74 2.39
N ASN A 368 -16.17 0.24 3.02
CA ASN A 368 -15.75 1.53 2.46
C ASN A 368 -14.32 1.49 1.90
N VAL A 369 -13.66 0.33 1.88
CA VAL A 369 -12.27 0.24 1.41
C VAL A 369 -12.21 0.11 -0.12
N ASP A 370 -11.51 1.07 -0.73
CA ASP A 370 -11.23 1.13 -2.15
C ASP A 370 -9.97 0.33 -2.50
N PHE A 371 -10.14 -0.98 -2.68
CA PHE A 371 -9.02 -1.86 -2.99
C PHE A 371 -8.43 -1.57 -4.37
N SER A 372 -7.18 -1.11 -4.41
CA SER A 372 -6.44 -0.89 -5.66
C SER A 372 -5.91 -2.17 -6.31
N TYR A 373 -5.95 -3.28 -5.57
CA TYR A 373 -5.49 -4.59 -6.01
C TYR A 373 -6.38 -5.68 -5.41
N GLY A 374 -6.47 -6.82 -6.10
CA GLY A 374 -7.12 -8.02 -5.61
C GLY A 374 -6.29 -8.76 -4.56
N VAL A 375 -6.52 -10.08 -4.45
CA VAL A 375 -5.84 -10.97 -3.49
C VAL A 375 -4.31 -10.99 -3.64
N GLY A 376 -3.82 -10.74 -4.86
CA GLY A 376 -2.41 -10.62 -5.19
C GLY A 376 -2.19 -9.85 -6.48
N LEU A 377 -0.95 -9.44 -6.73
CA LEU A 377 -0.62 -8.56 -7.86
C LEU A 377 -0.92 -9.23 -9.22
N ILE A 378 -0.54 -10.51 -9.38
CA ILE A 378 -0.74 -11.22 -10.66
C ILE A 378 -2.21 -11.53 -10.95
N PRO A 379 -3.02 -12.06 -10.00
CA PRO A 379 -4.45 -12.23 -10.23
C PRO A 379 -5.18 -10.93 -10.57
N THR A 380 -4.74 -9.80 -9.99
CA THR A 380 -5.29 -8.47 -10.32
C THR A 380 -5.15 -8.15 -11.80
N PHE A 381 -4.03 -8.54 -12.41
CA PHE A 381 -3.75 -8.26 -13.81
C PHE A 381 -4.68 -8.97 -14.78
N LEU A 382 -5.39 -10.02 -14.36
CA LEU A 382 -6.44 -10.63 -15.18
C LEU A 382 -7.56 -9.64 -15.49
N ALA A 383 -7.99 -8.85 -14.49
CA ALA A 383 -9.03 -7.83 -14.68
C ALA A 383 -8.53 -6.65 -15.52
N THR A 384 -7.27 -6.24 -15.34
CA THR A 384 -6.75 -5.01 -15.95
C THR A 384 -6.09 -5.22 -17.32
N THR A 385 -5.62 -6.43 -17.63
CA THR A 385 -4.92 -6.72 -18.91
C THR A 385 -5.58 -7.83 -19.74
N GLY A 386 -6.72 -8.35 -19.26
CA GLY A 386 -7.54 -9.29 -20.01
C GLY A 386 -6.97 -10.69 -20.10
N ILE A 387 -7.61 -11.53 -20.94
CA ILE A 387 -7.17 -12.89 -21.21
C ILE A 387 -5.76 -12.90 -21.84
N LEU A 388 -5.43 -11.93 -22.69
CA LEU A 388 -4.10 -11.85 -23.29
C LEU A 388 -3.02 -11.64 -22.23
N GLY A 389 -3.25 -10.75 -21.26
CA GLY A 389 -2.32 -10.53 -20.16
C GLY A 389 -2.15 -11.77 -19.28
N ALA A 390 -3.24 -12.47 -19.00
CA ALA A 390 -3.19 -13.73 -18.26
C ALA A 390 -2.38 -14.82 -18.99
N LEU A 391 -2.56 -14.95 -20.30
CA LEU A 391 -1.77 -15.86 -21.14
C LEU A 391 -0.29 -15.48 -21.19
N ALA A 392 0.03 -14.18 -21.21
CA ALA A 392 1.41 -13.70 -21.17
C ALA A 392 2.10 -14.04 -19.85
N TRP A 393 1.43 -13.80 -18.72
CA TRP A 393 1.93 -14.20 -17.40
C TRP A 393 2.07 -15.72 -17.28
N LEU A 394 1.09 -16.49 -17.75
CA LEU A 394 1.18 -17.95 -17.78
C LEU A 394 2.38 -18.41 -18.61
N THR A 395 2.57 -17.85 -19.79
CA THR A 395 3.72 -18.14 -20.67
C THR A 395 5.04 -17.82 -19.97
N PHE A 396 5.11 -16.69 -19.26
CA PHE A 396 6.27 -16.34 -18.44
C PHE A 396 6.54 -17.36 -17.35
N PHE A 397 5.53 -17.73 -16.54
CA PHE A 397 5.73 -18.69 -15.46
C PHE A 397 6.11 -20.08 -15.99
N LEU A 398 5.50 -20.54 -17.08
CA LEU A 398 5.86 -21.80 -17.71
C LEU A 398 7.31 -21.78 -18.20
N ALA A 399 7.74 -20.71 -18.89
CA ALA A 399 9.12 -20.56 -19.34
C ALA A 399 10.11 -20.48 -18.17
N PHE A 400 9.77 -19.72 -17.13
CA PHE A 400 10.58 -19.53 -15.93
C PHE A 400 10.75 -20.84 -15.15
N LEU A 401 9.65 -21.55 -14.86
CA LEU A 401 9.67 -22.83 -14.17
C LEU A 401 10.40 -23.90 -15.00
N TYR A 402 10.13 -23.96 -16.30
CA TYR A 402 10.84 -24.89 -17.19
C TYR A 402 12.35 -24.66 -17.17
N ALA A 403 12.80 -23.40 -17.31
CA ALA A 403 14.21 -23.06 -17.24
C ALA A 403 14.83 -23.41 -15.88
N GLY A 404 14.11 -23.13 -14.79
CA GLY A 404 14.50 -23.45 -13.42
C GLY A 404 14.67 -24.95 -13.17
N PHE A 405 13.62 -25.74 -13.39
CA PHE A 405 13.66 -27.19 -13.18
C PHE A 405 14.66 -27.88 -14.12
N LYS A 406 14.74 -27.45 -15.38
CA LYS A 406 15.78 -27.95 -16.30
C LYS A 406 17.18 -27.68 -15.77
N SER A 407 17.41 -26.51 -15.16
CA SER A 407 18.70 -26.17 -14.57
C SER A 407 19.05 -27.02 -13.34
N ILE A 408 18.06 -27.33 -12.49
CA ILE A 408 18.23 -28.20 -11.30
C ILE A 408 18.74 -29.59 -11.68
N LEU A 409 18.23 -30.15 -12.78
CA LEU A 409 18.54 -31.49 -13.28
C LEU A 409 19.78 -31.53 -14.18
N SER A 410 20.40 -30.39 -14.46
CA SER A 410 21.55 -30.33 -15.35
C SER A 410 22.86 -30.55 -14.60
N ASP A 411 23.87 -31.03 -15.31
CA ASP A 411 25.24 -31.02 -14.82
C ASP A 411 25.83 -29.60 -14.81
N PHE A 412 26.74 -29.38 -13.86
CA PHE A 412 27.46 -28.13 -13.66
C PHE A 412 28.97 -28.37 -13.60
N PRO A 413 29.78 -27.54 -14.28
CA PRO A 413 31.23 -27.70 -14.28
C PRO A 413 31.84 -27.40 -12.91
N GLU A 414 31.23 -26.50 -12.13
CA GLU A 414 31.73 -26.06 -10.83
C GLU A 414 30.58 -25.90 -9.83
N ARG A 415 30.85 -26.23 -8.57
CA ARG A 415 29.90 -26.11 -7.45
C ARG A 415 29.40 -24.68 -7.23
N ILE A 416 30.23 -23.66 -7.46
CA ILE A 416 29.82 -22.25 -7.39
C ILE A 416 28.78 -21.91 -8.45
N SER A 417 28.87 -22.50 -9.65
CA SER A 417 27.92 -22.25 -10.73
C SER A 417 26.56 -22.86 -10.42
N GLN A 418 26.57 -24.10 -9.89
CA GLN A 418 25.36 -24.77 -9.39
C GLN A 418 24.69 -23.96 -8.29
N TYR A 419 25.48 -23.47 -7.32
CA TYR A 419 24.99 -22.61 -6.25
C TYR A 419 24.32 -21.34 -6.79
N LEU A 420 24.98 -20.59 -7.68
CA LEU A 420 24.45 -19.33 -8.21
C LEU A 420 23.14 -19.53 -8.96
N VAL A 421 23.04 -20.57 -9.80
CA VAL A 421 21.82 -20.86 -10.56
C VAL A 421 20.68 -21.30 -9.65
N LEU A 422 20.94 -22.23 -8.72
CA LEU A 422 19.90 -22.76 -7.84
C LEU A 422 19.40 -21.71 -6.85
N SER A 423 20.30 -20.96 -6.21
CA SER A 423 19.91 -19.91 -5.24
C SER A 423 19.14 -18.77 -5.91
N SER A 424 19.56 -18.29 -7.08
CA SER A 424 18.83 -17.22 -7.79
C SER A 424 17.47 -17.70 -8.27
N PHE A 425 17.36 -18.94 -8.77
CA PHE A 425 16.09 -19.54 -9.14
C PHE A 425 15.14 -19.65 -7.93
N LEU A 426 15.59 -20.24 -6.82
CA LEU A 426 14.76 -20.45 -5.64
C LEU A 426 14.32 -19.12 -5.02
N VAL A 427 15.21 -18.13 -4.91
CA VAL A 427 14.85 -16.80 -4.39
C VAL A 427 13.87 -16.08 -5.32
N SER A 428 14.11 -16.10 -6.64
CA SER A 428 13.20 -15.51 -7.62
C SER A 428 11.82 -16.20 -7.57
N LEU A 429 11.79 -17.53 -7.51
CA LEU A 429 10.55 -18.29 -7.40
C LEU A 429 9.80 -17.96 -6.11
N PHE A 430 10.49 -17.89 -4.97
CA PHE A 430 9.90 -17.50 -3.69
C PHE A 430 9.20 -16.13 -3.79
N LEU A 431 9.85 -15.14 -4.39
CA LEU A 431 9.30 -13.80 -4.60
C LEU A 431 8.13 -13.77 -5.59
N TRP A 432 8.18 -14.57 -6.66
CA TRP A 432 7.05 -14.71 -7.60
C TRP A 432 5.82 -15.35 -6.96
N VAL A 433 6.00 -16.35 -6.07
CA VAL A 433 4.89 -16.92 -5.30
C VAL A 433 4.20 -15.81 -4.50
N PHE A 434 4.95 -14.95 -3.81
CA PHE A 434 4.35 -13.81 -3.11
C PHE A 434 3.64 -12.82 -4.03
N SER A 435 4.11 -12.61 -5.25
CA SER A 435 3.43 -11.72 -6.21
C SER A 435 2.07 -12.28 -6.68
N ILE A 436 1.88 -13.61 -6.59
CA ILE A 436 0.60 -14.28 -6.92
C ILE A 436 -0.36 -14.23 -5.73
N PHE A 437 0.14 -14.53 -4.54
CA PHE A 437 -0.70 -14.68 -3.34
C PHE A 437 -0.77 -13.43 -2.48
N TYR A 438 -0.07 -12.35 -2.82
CA TYR A 438 0.04 -11.11 -2.07
C TYR A 438 0.40 -9.93 -2.99
N VAL A 439 0.29 -8.70 -2.46
CA VAL A 439 0.56 -7.45 -3.19
C VAL A 439 1.83 -6.80 -2.61
N PRO A 440 3.02 -7.21 -3.10
CA PRO A 440 4.29 -6.69 -2.60
C PRO A 440 4.43 -5.20 -2.89
N SER A 441 5.11 -4.46 -2.01
CA SER A 441 5.54 -3.11 -2.35
C SER A 441 6.52 -3.10 -3.53
N LEU A 442 6.70 -1.91 -4.09
CA LEU A 442 7.67 -1.65 -5.16
C LEU A 442 9.09 -2.12 -4.78
N ALA A 443 9.47 -2.08 -3.50
CA ALA A 443 10.79 -2.54 -3.04
C ALA A 443 10.97 -4.06 -3.20
N ILE A 444 10.01 -4.85 -2.69
CA ILE A 444 10.02 -6.32 -2.85
C ILE A 444 9.87 -6.72 -4.31
N PHE A 445 9.03 -6.00 -5.06
CA PHE A 445 8.85 -6.29 -6.48
C PHE A 445 10.10 -5.94 -7.31
N THR A 446 10.82 -4.86 -6.95
CA THR A 446 12.15 -4.56 -7.52
C THR A 446 13.13 -5.71 -7.29
N LEU A 447 13.21 -6.24 -6.05
CA LEU A 447 14.05 -7.40 -5.75
C LEU A 447 13.63 -8.64 -6.57
N THR A 448 12.33 -8.82 -6.81
CA THR A 448 11.80 -9.91 -7.65
C THR A 448 12.40 -9.86 -9.07
N PHE A 449 12.41 -8.69 -9.72
CA PHE A 449 13.01 -8.53 -11.04
C PHE A 449 14.53 -8.61 -11.04
N ILE A 450 15.20 -8.08 -10.00
CA ILE A 450 16.66 -8.21 -9.85
C ILE A 450 17.05 -9.69 -9.74
N PHE A 451 16.44 -10.47 -8.85
CA PHE A 451 16.76 -11.89 -8.69
C PHE A 451 16.35 -12.72 -9.91
N THR A 452 15.26 -12.38 -10.60
CA THR A 452 14.91 -12.99 -11.90
C THR A 452 16.00 -12.71 -12.94
N GLY A 453 16.51 -11.48 -12.98
CA GLY A 453 17.65 -11.09 -13.82
C GLY A 453 18.94 -11.82 -13.46
N LEU A 454 19.24 -12.00 -12.17
CA LEU A 454 20.39 -12.78 -11.68
C LEU A 454 20.29 -14.26 -12.10
N PHE A 455 19.08 -14.83 -12.06
CA PHE A 455 18.83 -16.17 -12.55
C PHE A 455 19.11 -16.28 -14.06
N ILE A 456 18.58 -15.37 -14.88
CA ILE A 456 18.85 -15.35 -16.32
C ILE A 456 20.36 -15.17 -16.58
N ALA A 457 21.04 -14.30 -15.82
CA ALA A 457 22.48 -14.08 -15.93
C ALA A 457 23.28 -15.35 -15.64
N SER A 458 22.87 -16.09 -14.60
CA SER A 458 23.52 -17.35 -14.20
C SER A 458 23.37 -18.45 -15.26
N LEU A 459 22.23 -18.52 -15.96
CA LEU A 459 22.04 -19.41 -17.10
C LEU A 459 22.91 -19.03 -18.31
N GLY A 460 23.06 -17.72 -18.55
CA GLY A 460 23.90 -17.20 -19.64
C GLY A 460 25.37 -17.56 -19.48
N ILE A 461 25.92 -17.46 -18.26
CA ILE A 461 27.32 -17.82 -17.96
C ILE A 461 27.60 -19.30 -18.27
N LEU A 462 26.61 -20.17 -18.15
CA LEU A 462 26.74 -21.61 -18.44
C LEU A 462 26.52 -21.97 -19.92
N ASN A 463 26.43 -20.99 -20.82
CA ASN A 463 26.01 -21.16 -22.22
C ASN A 463 24.64 -21.86 -22.37
N LYS A 464 23.82 -21.91 -21.32
CA LYS A 464 22.46 -22.47 -21.36
C LYS A 464 21.44 -21.48 -21.92
N ALA A 465 21.81 -20.20 -21.99
CA ALA A 465 21.07 -19.12 -22.63
C ALA A 465 22.09 -18.24 -23.40
N PRO A 466 22.43 -18.57 -24.66
CA PRO A 466 23.45 -17.83 -25.40
C PRO A 466 23.02 -16.37 -25.60
N ALA A 467 23.97 -15.44 -25.59
CA ALA A 467 23.67 -14.06 -25.96
C ALA A 467 23.85 -13.86 -27.46
N ARG A 468 23.05 -12.96 -28.05
CA ARG A 468 23.26 -12.52 -29.44
C ARG A 468 23.96 -11.18 -29.43
N THR A 469 25.05 -11.11 -30.20
CA THR A 469 25.75 -9.86 -30.48
C THR A 469 25.29 -9.32 -31.83
N ILE A 470 24.67 -8.14 -31.83
CA ILE A 470 24.27 -7.44 -33.06
C ILE A 470 25.22 -6.27 -33.26
N SER A 471 26.11 -6.35 -34.26
CA SER A 471 26.95 -5.20 -34.62
C SER A 471 26.22 -4.32 -35.62
N PHE A 472 26.09 -3.04 -35.30
CA PHE A 472 25.52 -2.02 -36.18
C PHE A 472 26.56 -0.99 -36.64
N GLY A 473 27.74 -0.95 -36.01
CA GLY A 473 28.82 -0.06 -36.44
C GLY A 473 29.41 -0.37 -37.82
N ASN A 474 29.19 -1.58 -38.33
CA ASN A 474 29.78 -2.04 -39.60
C ASN A 474 28.87 -1.81 -40.83
N ASP A 475 27.58 -1.53 -40.64
CA ASP A 475 26.61 -1.27 -41.72
C ASP A 475 26.02 0.14 -41.53
N PRO A 476 26.23 1.09 -42.45
CA PRO A 476 25.71 2.45 -42.34
C PRO A 476 24.19 2.54 -42.13
N ARG A 477 23.39 1.67 -42.76
CA ARG A 477 21.92 1.70 -42.66
C ARG A 477 21.45 1.19 -41.30
N ALA A 478 21.93 0.02 -40.90
CA ALA A 478 21.63 -0.55 -39.58
C ALA A 478 22.19 0.33 -38.45
N GLY A 479 23.35 0.96 -38.68
CA GLY A 479 23.99 1.90 -37.78
C GLY A 479 23.14 3.15 -37.56
N PHE A 480 22.67 3.77 -38.63
CA PHE A 480 21.77 4.93 -38.55
C PHE A 480 20.50 4.61 -37.74
N VAL A 481 19.80 3.52 -38.05
CA VAL A 481 18.57 3.12 -37.34
C VAL A 481 18.84 2.83 -35.86
N SER A 482 19.92 2.10 -35.56
CA SER A 482 20.29 1.74 -34.19
C SER A 482 20.64 2.97 -33.35
N VAL A 483 21.43 3.89 -33.91
CA VAL A 483 21.79 5.15 -33.25
C VAL A 483 20.55 6.01 -33.02
N LEU A 484 19.67 6.13 -34.02
CA LEU A 484 18.42 6.86 -33.90
C LEU A 484 17.54 6.29 -32.78
N VAL A 485 17.33 4.97 -32.75
CA VAL A 485 16.55 4.30 -31.70
C VAL A 485 17.18 4.53 -30.32
N LEU A 486 18.51 4.42 -30.20
CA LEU A 486 19.21 4.65 -28.94
C LEU A 486 19.10 6.09 -28.45
N ILE A 487 19.18 7.08 -29.36
CA ILE A 487 18.99 8.49 -29.03
C ILE A 487 17.54 8.73 -28.59
N LEU A 488 16.54 8.19 -29.29
CA LEU A 488 15.14 8.29 -28.91
C LEU A 488 14.87 7.67 -27.53
N LEU A 489 15.48 6.53 -27.24
CA LEU A 489 15.41 5.90 -25.91
C LEU A 489 16.06 6.78 -24.83
N LEU A 490 17.20 7.41 -25.11
CA LEU A 490 17.86 8.32 -24.18
C LEU A 490 17.01 9.57 -23.90
N VAL A 491 16.43 10.18 -24.94
CA VAL A 491 15.50 11.31 -24.81
C VAL A 491 14.27 10.89 -24.00
N GLY A 492 13.71 9.71 -24.28
CA GLY A 492 12.62 9.13 -23.51
C GLY A 492 12.96 8.99 -22.02
N CYS A 493 14.17 8.54 -21.69
CA CYS A 493 14.61 8.44 -20.30
C CYS A 493 14.75 9.79 -19.60
N VAL A 494 15.23 10.82 -20.30
CA VAL A 494 15.28 12.19 -19.76
C VAL A 494 13.86 12.71 -19.51
N ALA A 495 12.94 12.50 -20.45
CA ALA A 495 11.54 12.89 -20.30
C ALA A 495 10.85 12.17 -19.12
N LEU A 496 11.05 10.85 -18.99
CA LEU A 496 10.55 10.06 -17.86
C LEU A 496 11.15 10.50 -16.53
N GLY A 497 12.46 10.78 -16.50
CA GLY A 497 13.13 11.28 -15.30
C GLY A 497 12.58 12.64 -14.86
N TYR A 498 12.32 13.55 -15.81
CA TYR A 498 11.69 14.83 -15.54
C TYR A 498 10.27 14.69 -14.98
N ASP A 499 9.43 13.85 -15.59
CA ASP A 499 8.05 13.59 -15.12
C ASP A 499 8.04 13.06 -13.68
N VAL A 500 8.90 12.09 -13.38
CA VAL A 500 9.01 11.49 -12.05
C VAL A 500 9.47 12.50 -10.99
N VAL A 501 10.48 13.32 -11.30
CA VAL A 501 10.94 14.37 -10.37
C VAL A 501 9.85 15.42 -10.14
N ARG A 502 9.15 15.82 -11.21
CA ARG A 502 8.03 16.77 -11.16
C ARG A 502 6.89 16.25 -10.27
N LYS A 503 6.46 14.99 -10.46
CA LYS A 503 5.44 14.32 -9.63
C LYS A 503 5.85 14.22 -8.17
N TYR A 504 7.09 13.79 -7.91
CA TYR A 504 7.60 13.69 -6.54
C TYR A 504 7.61 15.06 -5.85
N TYR A 505 8.12 16.09 -6.53
CA TYR A 505 8.17 17.44 -5.97
C TYR A 505 6.77 18.00 -5.68
N ALA A 506 5.80 17.79 -6.58
CA ALA A 506 4.41 18.14 -6.33
C ALA A 506 3.83 17.40 -5.11
N SER A 507 4.12 16.10 -4.97
CA SER A 507 3.68 15.32 -3.80
C SER A 507 4.25 15.85 -2.48
N VAL A 508 5.51 16.30 -2.47
CA VAL A 508 6.14 16.91 -1.28
C VAL A 508 5.48 18.24 -0.94
N LEU A 509 5.13 19.06 -1.93
CA LEU A 509 4.40 20.31 -1.71
C LEU A 509 3.00 20.05 -1.17
N PHE A 510 2.28 19.09 -1.74
CA PHE A 510 0.96 18.69 -1.24
C PHE A 510 1.02 18.26 0.22
N GLN A 511 1.96 17.38 0.58
CA GLN A 511 2.15 16.92 1.96
C GLN A 511 2.50 18.06 2.91
N LYS A 512 3.33 19.03 2.49
CA LYS A 512 3.57 20.26 3.29
C LYS A 512 2.30 21.06 3.51
N GLY A 513 1.43 21.17 2.50
CA GLY A 513 0.15 21.84 2.63
C GLY A 513 -0.79 21.15 3.62
N VAL A 514 -0.90 19.82 3.53
CA VAL A 514 -1.67 19.01 4.48
C VAL A 514 -1.14 19.16 5.90
N ILE A 515 0.18 19.15 6.09
CA ILE A 515 0.80 19.37 7.41
C ILE A 515 0.45 20.77 7.94
N PHE A 516 0.58 21.84 7.14
CA PHE A 516 0.20 23.20 7.58
C PHE A 516 -1.27 23.29 8.01
N PHE A 517 -2.16 22.58 7.31
CA PHE A 517 -3.56 22.50 7.69
C PHE A 517 -3.75 21.74 9.00
N ASN A 518 -3.20 20.53 9.13
CA ASN A 518 -3.44 19.66 10.28
C ASN A 518 -2.74 20.12 11.57
N THR A 519 -1.52 20.70 11.48
CA THR A 519 -0.73 21.05 12.67
C THR A 519 -0.82 22.52 13.06
N GLU A 520 -0.93 23.43 12.09
CA GLU A 520 -0.99 24.88 12.35
C GLU A 520 -2.41 25.44 12.20
N GLY A 521 -3.36 24.70 11.63
CA GLY A 521 -4.69 25.21 11.27
C GLY A 521 -4.64 26.28 10.16
N SER A 522 -3.52 26.41 9.44
CA SER A 522 -3.29 27.52 8.51
C SER A 522 -3.80 27.18 7.11
N ILE A 523 -5.03 27.62 6.81
CA ILE A 523 -5.67 27.42 5.50
C ILE A 523 -4.86 28.12 4.38
N ASP A 524 -4.37 29.34 4.60
CA ASP A 524 -3.66 30.12 3.58
C ASP A 524 -2.34 29.46 3.15
N LYS A 525 -1.55 28.98 4.12
CA LYS A 525 -0.32 28.25 3.83
C LYS A 525 -0.60 26.92 3.15
N ALA A 526 -1.67 26.22 3.56
CA ALA A 526 -2.08 24.97 2.94
C ALA A 526 -2.45 25.19 1.46
N GLU A 527 -3.28 26.20 1.18
CA GLU A 527 -3.72 26.54 -0.17
C GLU A 527 -2.55 26.95 -1.07
N ASP A 528 -1.61 27.79 -0.60
CA ASP A 528 -0.41 28.16 -1.38
C ASP A 528 0.37 26.92 -1.82
N ARG A 529 0.67 26.02 -0.87
CA ARG A 529 1.46 24.81 -1.15
C ARG A 529 0.74 23.86 -2.08
N ILE A 530 -0.55 23.65 -1.88
CA ILE A 530 -1.34 22.70 -2.68
C ILE A 530 -1.62 23.26 -4.08
N SER A 531 -1.89 24.56 -4.21
CA SER A 531 -2.05 25.22 -5.52
C SER A 531 -0.76 25.15 -6.34
N ARG A 532 0.41 25.32 -5.69
CA ARG A 532 1.72 25.08 -6.32
C ARG A 532 1.94 23.62 -6.68
N ALA A 533 1.51 22.68 -5.85
CA ALA A 533 1.55 21.26 -6.20
C ALA A 533 0.71 20.98 -7.46
N ALA A 534 -0.51 21.52 -7.52
CA ALA A 534 -1.44 21.35 -8.63
C ALA A 534 -0.95 21.99 -9.94
N SER A 535 -0.30 23.15 -9.90
CA SER A 535 0.29 23.76 -11.10
C SER A 535 1.51 22.98 -11.61
N ILE A 536 2.24 22.33 -10.70
CA ILE A 536 3.38 21.49 -11.06
C ILE A 536 2.88 20.16 -11.58
N SER A 537 2.13 19.34 -10.85
CA SER A 537 1.62 18.06 -11.35
C SER A 537 0.14 17.96 -11.00
N PRO A 538 -0.77 18.25 -11.94
CA PRO A 538 -2.20 18.20 -11.67
C PRO A 538 -2.65 16.77 -11.29
N THR A 539 -3.26 16.63 -10.12
CA THR A 539 -3.86 15.38 -9.63
C THR A 539 -5.20 15.70 -8.98
N ASP A 540 -6.20 14.85 -9.16
CA ASP A 540 -7.57 15.07 -8.68
C ASP A 540 -7.62 15.33 -7.16
N ILE A 541 -6.84 14.61 -6.36
CA ILE A 541 -6.78 14.75 -4.90
C ILE A 541 -6.35 16.16 -4.45
N TYR A 542 -5.49 16.84 -5.23
CA TYR A 542 -5.07 18.21 -4.90
C TYR A 542 -6.24 19.16 -5.06
N TYR A 543 -7.03 18.99 -6.12
CA TYR A 543 -8.21 19.81 -6.38
C TYR A 543 -9.38 19.46 -5.45
N ARG A 544 -9.53 18.19 -5.03
CA ARG A 544 -10.48 17.84 -3.96
C ARG A 544 -10.12 18.57 -2.66
N PHE A 545 -8.86 18.53 -2.24
CA PHE A 545 -8.42 19.22 -1.02
C PHE A 545 -8.58 20.74 -1.12
N LEU A 546 -8.23 21.36 -2.27
CA LEU A 546 -8.48 22.79 -2.50
C LEU A 546 -9.99 23.12 -2.45
N THR A 547 -10.85 22.21 -2.92
CA THR A 547 -12.30 22.36 -2.79
C THR A 547 -12.71 22.37 -1.32
N ASP A 548 -12.22 21.42 -0.52
CA ASP A 548 -12.51 21.35 0.91
C ASP A 548 -12.04 22.60 1.65
N LEU A 549 -10.85 23.14 1.34
CA LEU A 549 -10.38 24.41 1.91
C LEU A 549 -11.32 25.58 1.56
N ASN A 550 -11.82 25.64 0.33
CA ASN A 550 -12.79 26.66 -0.07
C ASN A 550 -14.12 26.51 0.69
N LEU A 551 -14.63 25.29 0.85
CA LEU A 551 -15.86 25.03 1.61
C LEU A 551 -15.71 25.40 3.10
N ILE A 552 -14.55 25.11 3.71
CA ILE A 552 -14.25 25.51 5.08
C ILE A 552 -14.27 27.04 5.21
N ARG A 553 -13.63 27.77 4.28
CA ARG A 553 -13.66 29.24 4.28
C ARG A 553 -15.06 29.80 4.06
N MET A 554 -15.85 29.21 3.17
CA MET A 554 -17.25 29.63 2.95
C MET A 554 -18.05 29.56 4.24
N ASN A 555 -17.88 28.49 5.03
CA ASN A 555 -18.54 28.36 6.33
C ASN A 555 -18.08 29.40 7.36
N SER A 556 -16.87 29.96 7.21
CA SER A 556 -16.36 31.03 8.07
C SER A 556 -16.94 32.40 7.72
N VAL A 557 -17.30 32.66 6.46
CA VAL A 557 -17.90 33.93 6.02
C VAL A 557 -19.21 34.19 6.75
N PHE A 558 -20.03 33.16 6.95
CA PHE A 558 -21.30 33.27 7.67
C PHE A 558 -21.15 33.46 9.19
N ARG A 559 -19.95 33.25 9.75
CA ARG A 559 -19.68 33.33 11.19
C ARG A 559 -18.98 34.62 11.61
N ARG A 560 -18.55 35.47 10.67
CA ARG A 560 -17.84 36.71 10.98
C ARG A 560 -18.80 37.79 11.52
N ASP A 561 -18.29 38.61 12.44
CA ASP A 561 -19.04 39.70 13.07
C ASP A 561 -19.45 40.75 12.01
N PRO A 562 -20.76 41.08 11.89
CA PRO A 562 -21.27 42.14 11.02
C PRO A 562 -20.58 43.51 11.19
N ALA A 563 -19.97 43.78 12.34
CA ALA A 563 -19.20 45.00 12.59
C ALA A 563 -17.87 45.06 11.80
N THR A 564 -17.32 43.90 11.41
CA THR A 564 -16.00 43.79 10.74
C THR A 564 -16.09 43.59 9.23
N MET A 565 -17.24 43.13 8.72
CA MET A 565 -17.44 42.85 7.30
C MET A 565 -18.86 43.22 6.89
N SER A 566 -18.99 44.06 5.86
CA SER A 566 -20.30 44.42 5.30
C SER A 566 -20.96 43.20 4.64
N ALA A 567 -22.30 43.17 4.62
CA ALA A 567 -23.05 42.11 3.95
C ALA A 567 -22.72 41.98 2.46
N GLU A 568 -22.39 43.09 1.79
CA GLU A 568 -21.97 43.06 0.38
C GLU A 568 -20.58 42.44 0.22
N SER A 569 -19.62 42.80 1.08
CA SER A 569 -18.28 42.20 1.08
C SER A 569 -18.35 40.70 1.36
N ALA A 570 -19.20 40.29 2.31
CA ALA A 570 -19.44 38.88 2.63
C ALA A 570 -20.01 38.11 1.43
N ARG A 571 -20.96 38.72 0.71
CA ARG A 571 -21.56 38.13 -0.50
C ARG A 571 -20.53 37.96 -1.61
N VAL A 572 -19.69 38.97 -1.87
CA VAL A 572 -18.64 38.90 -2.89
C VAL A 572 -17.60 37.84 -2.54
N GLU A 573 -17.15 37.78 -1.28
CA GLU A 573 -16.21 36.76 -0.81
C GLU A 573 -16.81 35.36 -0.94
N PHE A 574 -18.07 35.17 -0.53
CA PHE A 574 -18.80 33.91 -0.67
C PHE A 574 -18.93 33.47 -2.13
N GLN A 575 -19.31 34.37 -3.04
CA GLN A 575 -19.43 34.08 -4.47
C GLN A 575 -18.08 33.72 -5.11
N GLY A 576 -17.00 34.39 -4.70
CA GLY A 576 -15.64 34.08 -5.13
C GLY A 576 -15.21 32.68 -4.70
N LEU A 577 -15.41 32.35 -3.41
CA LEU A 577 -15.08 31.04 -2.85
C LEU A 577 -15.92 29.91 -3.47
N LEU A 578 -17.22 30.13 -3.67
CA LEU A 578 -18.10 29.18 -4.35
C LEU A 578 -17.62 28.91 -5.79
N SER A 579 -17.27 29.97 -6.53
CA SER A 579 -16.77 29.84 -7.90
C SER A 579 -15.45 29.06 -7.95
N ALA A 580 -14.54 29.33 -7.01
CA ALA A 580 -13.28 28.59 -6.87
C ALA A 580 -13.53 27.11 -6.50
N ALA A 581 -14.44 26.83 -5.56
CA ALA A 581 -14.82 25.47 -5.17
C ALA A 581 -15.41 24.68 -6.35
N ILE A 582 -16.32 25.28 -7.13
CA ILE A 582 -16.90 24.64 -8.32
C ILE A 582 -15.81 24.37 -9.36
N SER A 583 -14.92 25.34 -9.60
CA SER A 583 -13.83 25.19 -10.57
C SER A 583 -12.88 24.05 -10.17
N ASN A 584 -12.44 24.02 -8.91
CA ASN A 584 -11.57 22.97 -8.40
C ASN A 584 -12.25 21.60 -8.46
N ALA A 585 -13.51 21.48 -8.01
CA ALA A 585 -14.23 20.21 -8.06
C ALA A 585 -14.42 19.69 -9.50
N ARG A 586 -14.73 20.58 -10.46
CA ARG A 586 -14.80 20.22 -11.88
C ARG A 586 -13.45 19.78 -12.43
N GLN A 587 -12.36 20.43 -12.01
CA GLN A 587 -11.01 20.04 -12.41
C GLN A 587 -10.64 18.65 -11.85
N ALA A 588 -11.05 18.32 -10.62
CA ALA A 588 -10.88 16.98 -10.07
C ALA A 588 -11.61 15.93 -10.93
N VAL A 589 -12.88 16.18 -11.28
CA VAL A 589 -13.66 15.30 -12.18
C VAL A 589 -13.01 15.18 -13.57
N ALA A 590 -12.46 16.25 -14.12
CA ALA A 590 -11.81 16.23 -15.42
C ALA A 590 -10.50 15.42 -15.45
N LEU A 591 -9.78 15.38 -14.32
CA LEU A 591 -8.53 14.62 -14.18
C LEU A 591 -8.78 13.11 -14.01
N ASP A 592 -9.85 12.75 -13.30
CA ASP A 592 -10.29 11.35 -13.22
C ASP A 592 -11.82 11.26 -13.14
N THR A 593 -12.42 10.89 -14.27
CA THR A 593 -13.87 10.73 -14.42
C THR A 593 -14.40 9.45 -13.80
N ARG A 594 -13.53 8.47 -13.52
CA ARG A 594 -13.89 7.14 -12.99
C ARG A 594 -13.82 7.09 -11.46
N ASN A 595 -13.28 8.13 -10.83
CA ASN A 595 -13.22 8.24 -9.38
C ASN A 595 -14.50 8.89 -8.83
N TYR A 596 -15.31 8.10 -8.12
CA TYR A 596 -16.59 8.55 -7.58
C TYR A 596 -16.45 9.67 -6.53
N GLU A 597 -15.31 9.74 -5.82
CA GLU A 597 -15.04 10.79 -4.83
C GLU A 597 -14.98 12.18 -5.49
N ASN A 598 -14.49 12.28 -6.72
CA ASN A 598 -14.50 13.55 -7.46
C ASN A 598 -15.92 14.06 -7.70
N HIS A 599 -16.85 13.15 -8.01
CA HIS A 599 -18.25 13.47 -8.20
C HIS A 599 -18.96 13.77 -6.89
N LEU A 600 -18.60 13.07 -5.79
CA LEU A 600 -19.08 13.41 -4.44
C LEU A 600 -18.63 14.81 -4.02
N THR A 601 -17.36 15.16 -4.23
CA THR A 601 -16.84 16.51 -3.95
C THR A 601 -17.60 17.56 -4.77
N LEU A 602 -17.83 17.32 -6.06
CA LEU A 602 -18.59 18.24 -6.91
C LEU A 602 -20.04 18.42 -6.44
N GLY A 603 -20.71 17.31 -6.08
CA GLY A 603 -22.07 17.35 -5.55
C GLY A 603 -22.16 18.12 -4.23
N ARG A 604 -21.16 17.95 -3.34
CA ARG A 604 -21.09 18.64 -2.03
C ARG A 604 -20.99 20.15 -2.19
N VAL A 605 -20.26 20.63 -3.19
CA VAL A 605 -20.16 22.06 -3.50
C VAL A 605 -21.54 22.63 -3.87
N TYR A 606 -22.28 21.92 -4.74
CA TYR A 606 -23.62 22.35 -5.12
C TYR A 606 -24.65 22.21 -3.99
N GLU A 607 -24.58 21.13 -3.20
CA GLU A 607 -25.42 20.89 -2.02
C GLU A 607 -25.33 22.05 -1.04
N THR A 608 -24.12 22.57 -0.81
CA THR A 608 -23.85 23.68 0.14
C THR A 608 -24.74 24.91 -0.11
N VAL A 609 -25.19 25.14 -1.34
CA VAL A 609 -26.00 26.31 -1.71
C VAL A 609 -27.47 26.00 -2.00
N VAL A 610 -27.89 24.74 -1.85
CA VAL A 610 -29.30 24.32 -2.02
C VAL A 610 -30.23 25.03 -1.03
N PRO A 611 -29.90 25.18 0.27
CA PRO A 611 -30.77 25.88 1.21
C PRO A 611 -31.02 27.35 0.84
N SER A 612 -30.06 27.97 0.13
CA SER A 612 -30.16 29.35 -0.37
C SER A 612 -31.01 29.48 -1.64
N ARG A 613 -31.59 28.38 -2.15
CA ARG A 613 -32.46 28.33 -3.34
C ARG A 613 -31.82 28.92 -4.61
N ILE A 614 -30.51 28.73 -4.78
CA ILE A 614 -29.82 29.09 -6.02
C ILE A 614 -30.33 28.18 -7.15
N GLU A 615 -30.76 28.79 -8.25
CA GLU A 615 -31.32 28.08 -9.40
C GLU A 615 -30.34 27.01 -9.95
N GLY A 616 -30.86 25.82 -10.23
CA GLY A 616 -30.08 24.69 -10.77
C GLY A 616 -29.14 23.97 -9.78
N SER A 617 -28.92 24.50 -8.56
CA SER A 617 -28.00 23.90 -7.57
C SER A 617 -28.37 22.45 -7.20
N TYR A 618 -29.64 22.19 -6.90
CA TYR A 618 -30.12 20.85 -6.55
C TYR A 618 -29.93 19.85 -7.70
N GLU A 619 -30.28 20.23 -8.93
CA GLU A 619 -30.15 19.34 -10.08
C GLU A 619 -28.68 19.03 -10.38
N ALA A 620 -27.80 20.01 -10.22
CA ALA A 620 -26.36 19.82 -10.38
C ALA A 620 -25.79 18.89 -9.29
N ALA A 621 -26.20 19.06 -8.03
CA ALA A 621 -25.80 18.18 -6.93
C ALA A 621 -26.30 16.74 -7.17
N LEU A 622 -27.58 16.58 -7.52
CA LEU A 622 -28.19 15.28 -7.77
C LEU A 622 -27.54 14.56 -8.95
N ALA A 623 -27.23 15.27 -10.04
CA ALA A 623 -26.54 14.71 -11.21
C ALA A 623 -25.14 14.20 -10.85
N ALA A 624 -24.38 14.96 -10.05
CA ALA A 624 -23.07 14.54 -9.58
C ALA A 624 -23.17 13.30 -8.68
N TYR A 625 -24.12 13.27 -7.73
CA TYR A 625 -24.35 12.11 -6.87
C TYR A 625 -24.86 10.87 -7.61
N ASN A 626 -25.68 11.04 -8.65
CA ASN A 626 -26.09 9.93 -9.51
C ASN A 626 -24.90 9.35 -10.29
N THR A 627 -23.97 10.20 -10.73
CA THR A 627 -22.73 9.75 -11.39
C THR A 627 -21.83 9.01 -10.41
N ALA A 628 -21.65 9.53 -9.19
CA ALA A 628 -20.92 8.84 -8.13
C ALA A 628 -21.55 7.47 -7.82
N GLN A 629 -22.88 7.40 -7.73
CA GLN A 629 -23.62 6.15 -7.52
C GLN A 629 -23.41 5.16 -8.67
N ALA A 630 -23.38 5.62 -9.92
CA ALA A 630 -23.12 4.74 -11.06
C ALA A 630 -21.71 4.13 -11.03
N LEU A 631 -20.73 4.84 -10.47
CA LEU A 631 -19.34 4.37 -10.32
C LEU A 631 -19.15 3.46 -9.09
N ASN A 632 -19.91 3.69 -8.02
CA ASN A 632 -19.91 2.87 -6.81
C ASN A 632 -21.34 2.49 -6.38
N PRO A 633 -22.00 1.55 -7.09
CA PRO A 633 -23.43 1.28 -6.94
C PRO A 633 -23.83 0.71 -5.58
N ARG A 634 -22.87 0.18 -4.84
CA ARG A 634 -23.07 -0.51 -3.55
C ARG A 634 -22.58 0.29 -2.37
N SER A 635 -22.41 1.60 -2.52
CA SER A 635 -22.01 2.47 -1.42
C SER A 635 -23.23 2.94 -0.63
N PRO A 636 -23.40 2.49 0.64
CA PRO A 636 -24.45 3.04 1.50
C PRO A 636 -24.22 4.54 1.78
N ALA A 637 -22.97 5.01 1.77
CA ALA A 637 -22.63 6.41 1.99
C ALA A 637 -23.19 7.33 0.89
N ILE A 638 -23.19 6.89 -0.38
CA ILE A 638 -23.73 7.70 -1.48
C ILE A 638 -25.24 7.87 -1.34
N HIS A 639 -25.95 6.80 -0.95
CA HIS A 639 -27.37 6.88 -0.63
C HIS A 639 -27.64 7.85 0.52
N LEU A 640 -26.85 7.80 1.59
CA LEU A 640 -26.97 8.75 2.70
C LEU A 640 -26.71 10.20 2.27
N THR A 641 -25.71 10.43 1.42
CA THR A 641 -25.44 11.76 0.85
C THR A 641 -26.62 12.27 0.02
N LYS A 642 -27.26 11.42 -0.78
CA LYS A 642 -28.50 11.78 -1.49
C LYS A 642 -29.65 12.08 -0.52
N ALA A 643 -29.77 11.33 0.58
CA ALA A 643 -30.77 11.62 1.61
C ALA A 643 -30.57 13.00 2.24
N ARG A 644 -29.31 13.39 2.52
CA ARG A 644 -28.97 14.73 3.04
C ARG A 644 -29.32 15.83 2.05
N LEU A 645 -29.05 15.62 0.77
CA LEU A 645 -29.45 16.56 -0.29
C LEU A 645 -30.97 16.76 -0.34
N GLU A 646 -31.75 15.68 -0.29
CA GLU A 646 -33.22 15.76 -0.29
C GLU A 646 -33.75 16.46 0.97
N ALA A 647 -33.15 16.18 2.14
CA ALA A 647 -33.48 16.88 3.37
C ALA A 647 -33.12 18.37 3.31
N ALA A 648 -31.98 18.74 2.71
CA ALA A 648 -31.57 20.13 2.52
C ALA A 648 -32.50 20.90 1.57
N LYS A 649 -33.12 20.19 0.61
CA LYS A 649 -34.21 20.71 -0.23
C LYS A 649 -35.56 20.81 0.50
N GLY A 650 -35.71 20.10 1.62
CA GLY A 650 -36.95 20.00 2.40
C GLY A 650 -37.84 18.81 2.04
N ASP A 651 -37.39 17.90 1.17
CA ASP A 651 -38.11 16.67 0.80
C ASP A 651 -37.73 15.52 1.73
N ILE A 652 -38.31 15.52 2.93
CA ILE A 652 -38.04 14.51 3.96
C ILE A 652 -38.53 13.11 3.52
N GLY A 653 -39.55 13.03 2.67
CA GLY A 653 -40.05 11.76 2.11
C GLY A 653 -38.97 11.04 1.30
N LYS A 654 -38.38 11.74 0.33
CA LYS A 654 -37.26 11.18 -0.45
C LYS A 654 -35.99 10.98 0.37
N ALA A 655 -35.78 11.79 1.40
CA ALA A 655 -34.67 11.56 2.33
C ALA A 655 -34.80 10.18 2.99
N ARG A 656 -35.99 9.82 3.48
CA ARG A 656 -36.26 8.48 4.06
C ARG A 656 -36.09 7.35 3.06
N GLU A 657 -36.55 7.53 1.83
CA GLU A 657 -36.37 6.52 0.77
C GLU A 657 -34.88 6.24 0.52
N ASN A 658 -34.06 7.28 0.42
CA ASN A 658 -32.61 7.12 0.25
C ASN A 658 -31.92 6.51 1.48
N ILE A 659 -32.36 6.85 2.69
CA ILE A 659 -31.90 6.19 3.93
C ILE A 659 -32.24 4.69 3.87
N ALA A 660 -33.46 4.32 3.48
CA ALA A 660 -33.85 2.92 3.36
C ALA A 660 -32.99 2.15 2.35
N LEU A 661 -32.60 2.81 1.24
CA LEU A 661 -31.63 2.23 0.29
C LEU A 661 -30.24 2.08 0.90
N ALA A 662 -29.75 3.05 1.67
CA ALA A 662 -28.48 2.95 2.39
C ALA A 662 -28.48 1.74 3.35
N LEU A 663 -29.56 1.59 4.12
CA LEU A 663 -29.74 0.48 5.06
C LEU A 663 -29.95 -0.88 4.36
N LYS A 664 -30.49 -0.89 3.14
CA LYS A 664 -30.55 -2.09 2.31
C LYS A 664 -29.16 -2.55 1.90
N GLU A 665 -28.29 -1.63 1.48
CA GLU A 665 -26.90 -1.94 1.12
C GLU A 665 -26.08 -2.35 2.35
N LYS A 666 -26.35 -1.75 3.52
CA LYS A 666 -25.71 -2.07 4.80
C LYS A 666 -26.67 -1.86 5.97
N GLY A 667 -27.23 -2.95 6.49
CA GLY A 667 -28.24 -2.92 7.56
C GLY A 667 -27.80 -2.31 8.88
N ASN A 668 -26.49 -2.32 9.16
CA ASN A 668 -25.88 -1.71 10.35
C ASN A 668 -25.10 -0.43 10.02
N TYR A 669 -25.56 0.36 9.04
CA TYR A 669 -24.91 1.62 8.70
C TYR A 669 -25.31 2.73 9.68
N THR A 670 -24.52 2.89 10.72
CA THR A 670 -24.79 3.75 11.88
C THR A 670 -25.16 5.19 11.48
N GLU A 671 -24.45 5.79 10.52
CA GLU A 671 -24.68 7.18 10.10
C GLU A 671 -26.04 7.37 9.42
N ALA A 672 -26.55 6.36 8.71
CA ALA A 672 -27.89 6.43 8.11
C ALA A 672 -28.99 6.26 9.16
N ILE A 673 -28.77 5.38 10.15
CA ILE A 673 -29.70 5.20 11.28
C ILE A 673 -29.77 6.47 12.11
N PHE A 674 -28.62 7.11 12.35
CA PHE A 674 -28.57 8.38 13.09
C PHE A 674 -29.30 9.47 12.34
N PHE A 675 -29.07 9.60 11.04
CA PHE A 675 -29.76 10.60 10.25
C PHE A 675 -31.28 10.37 10.21
N LEU A 676 -31.74 9.12 10.15
CA LEU A 676 -33.15 8.78 10.29
C LEU A 676 -33.70 9.21 11.65
N SER A 677 -33.00 8.88 12.73
CA SER A 677 -33.43 9.22 14.10
C SER A 677 -33.52 10.74 14.32
N GLN A 678 -32.62 11.52 13.70
CA GLN A 678 -32.65 12.98 13.75
C GLN A 678 -33.86 13.54 13.00
N ILE A 679 -34.17 12.98 11.82
CA ILE A 679 -35.36 13.34 11.06
C ILE A 679 -36.63 13.03 11.87
N GLU A 680 -36.72 11.84 12.46
CA GLU A 680 -37.87 11.42 13.29
C GLU A 680 -38.01 12.28 14.54
N ALA A 681 -36.91 12.60 15.22
CA ALA A 681 -36.91 13.47 16.38
C ALA A 681 -37.32 14.92 16.04
N ALA A 682 -36.84 15.46 14.92
CA ALA A 682 -37.20 16.80 14.45
C ALA A 682 -38.69 16.94 14.12
N GLU A 683 -39.35 15.85 13.71
CA GLU A 683 -40.80 15.78 13.49
C GLU A 683 -41.60 15.47 14.78
N GLY A 684 -40.93 15.32 15.93
CA GLY A 684 -41.56 14.98 17.22
C GLY A 684 -41.85 13.49 17.40
N ASN A 685 -41.44 12.63 16.48
CA ASN A 685 -41.65 11.18 16.52
C ASN A 685 -40.57 10.46 17.36
N ILE A 686 -40.32 10.94 18.59
CA ILE A 686 -39.23 10.45 19.47
C ILE A 686 -39.30 8.92 19.71
N LYS A 687 -40.51 8.35 19.84
CA LYS A 687 -40.69 6.91 20.00
C LYS A 687 -40.24 6.09 18.78
N ALA A 688 -40.48 6.60 17.57
CA ALA A 688 -40.00 5.97 16.34
C ALA A 688 -38.47 6.04 16.27
N ALA A 689 -37.90 7.21 16.59
CA ALA A 689 -36.45 7.41 16.68
C ALA A 689 -35.80 6.41 17.65
N ILE A 690 -36.39 6.22 18.84
CA ILE A 690 -35.93 5.23 19.82
C ILE A 690 -35.99 3.82 19.23
N SER A 691 -37.13 3.41 18.64
CA SER A 691 -37.29 2.07 18.08
C SER A 691 -36.29 1.76 16.96
N SER A 692 -36.03 2.73 16.08
CA SER A 692 -35.05 2.62 15.00
C SER A 692 -33.63 2.38 15.53
N VAL A 693 -33.22 3.15 16.54
CA VAL A 693 -31.88 3.02 17.16
C VAL A 693 -31.77 1.78 18.04
N GLU A 694 -32.85 1.35 18.70
CA GLU A 694 -32.91 0.09 19.44
C GLU A 694 -32.67 -1.11 18.52
N ALA A 695 -33.34 -1.16 17.36
CA ALA A 695 -33.10 -2.20 16.37
C ALA A 695 -31.64 -2.22 15.91
N ALA A 696 -31.04 -1.04 15.71
CA ALA A 696 -29.62 -0.90 15.37
C ALA A 696 -28.69 -1.44 16.46
N SER A 697 -29.03 -1.21 17.74
CA SER A 697 -28.23 -1.69 18.87
C SER A 697 -28.14 -3.22 18.93
N VAL A 698 -29.15 -3.93 18.41
CA VAL A 698 -29.12 -5.39 18.25
C VAL A 698 -28.18 -5.82 17.13
N LEU A 699 -28.10 -5.05 16.04
CA LEU A 699 -27.25 -5.34 14.88
C LEU A 699 -25.77 -4.97 15.09
N ALA A 700 -25.49 -4.01 15.97
CA ALA A 700 -24.14 -3.53 16.29
C ALA A 700 -23.96 -3.34 17.81
N PRO A 701 -23.95 -4.42 18.60
CA PRO A 701 -23.91 -4.37 20.07
C PRO A 701 -22.56 -3.91 20.66
N GLY A 702 -21.56 -3.67 19.80
CA GLY A 702 -20.24 -3.16 20.16
C GLY A 702 -19.99 -1.71 19.75
N ASP A 703 -20.95 -1.02 19.11
CA ASP A 703 -20.79 0.37 18.70
C ASP A 703 -21.27 1.32 19.82
N PRO A 704 -20.35 2.03 20.51
CA PRO A 704 -20.72 2.94 21.59
C PRO A 704 -21.60 4.10 21.13
N ALA A 705 -21.49 4.53 19.87
CA ALA A 705 -22.26 5.65 19.34
C ALA A 705 -23.75 5.33 19.27
N ILE A 706 -24.12 4.07 18.96
CA ILE A 706 -25.52 3.64 18.91
C ILE A 706 -26.16 3.74 20.30
N PHE A 707 -25.45 3.27 21.33
CA PHE A 707 -25.94 3.35 22.71
C PHE A 707 -25.99 4.79 23.23
N PHE A 708 -25.03 5.63 22.82
CA PHE A 708 -25.07 7.05 23.12
C PHE A 708 -26.31 7.73 22.52
N GLN A 709 -26.59 7.48 21.24
CA GLN A 709 -27.75 8.04 20.55
C GLN A 709 -29.06 7.54 21.19
N LEU A 710 -29.14 6.26 21.54
CA LEU A 710 -30.28 5.70 22.27
C LEU A 710 -30.47 6.38 23.62
N GLY A 711 -29.36 6.63 24.32
CA GLY A 711 -29.30 7.37 25.57
C GLY A 711 -29.87 8.78 25.47
N ILE A 712 -29.41 9.57 24.49
CA ILE A 712 -29.92 10.92 24.24
C ILE A 712 -31.42 10.90 23.91
N LEU A 713 -31.85 10.00 23.03
CA LEU A 713 -33.27 9.93 22.65
C LEU A 713 -34.16 9.58 23.84
N ARG A 714 -33.75 8.66 24.70
CA ARG A 714 -34.45 8.30 25.94
C ARG A 714 -34.39 9.40 26.99
N PHE A 715 -33.28 10.13 27.06
CA PHE A 715 -33.16 11.32 27.93
C PHE A 715 -34.17 12.39 27.50
N ASN A 716 -34.28 12.66 26.19
CA ASN A 716 -35.25 13.60 25.63
C ASN A 716 -36.71 13.11 25.79
N ASP A 717 -36.94 11.79 25.80
CA ASP A 717 -38.23 11.17 26.16
C ASP A 717 -38.50 11.18 27.68
N ARG A 718 -37.59 11.77 28.49
CA ARG A 718 -37.62 11.83 29.96
C ARG A 718 -37.60 10.47 30.65
N ASN A 719 -37.21 9.42 29.93
CA ASN A 719 -36.97 8.11 30.49
C ASN A 719 -35.51 8.01 30.98
N TYR A 720 -35.19 8.77 32.02
CA TYR A 720 -33.82 8.93 32.53
C TYR A 720 -33.18 7.61 32.98
N ARG A 721 -33.99 6.64 33.45
CA ARG A 721 -33.50 5.30 33.81
C ARG A 721 -33.00 4.54 32.57
N ALA A 722 -33.82 4.45 31.54
CA ALA A 722 -33.43 3.76 30.32
C ALA A 722 -32.34 4.53 29.54
N ALA A 723 -32.26 5.85 29.71
CA ALA A 723 -31.17 6.67 29.21
C ALA A 723 -29.85 6.31 29.90
N ALA A 724 -29.84 6.24 31.24
CA ALA A 724 -28.68 5.82 32.02
C ALA A 724 -28.21 4.42 31.61
N ASP A 725 -29.10 3.42 31.50
CA ASP A 725 -28.73 2.06 31.08
C ASP A 725 -28.02 2.02 29.71
N ALA A 726 -28.50 2.80 28.75
CA ALA A 726 -27.88 2.90 27.42
C ALA A 726 -26.54 3.63 27.48
N LEU A 727 -26.45 4.73 28.23
CA LEU A 727 -25.22 5.52 28.34
C LEU A 727 -24.13 4.80 29.15
N GLU A 728 -24.50 4.01 30.17
CA GLU A 728 -23.58 3.10 30.87
C GLU A 728 -22.95 2.11 29.89
N ARG A 729 -23.74 1.57 28.95
CA ARG A 729 -23.21 0.69 27.90
C ARG A 729 -22.27 1.42 26.94
N ALA A 730 -22.61 2.65 26.54
CA ALA A 730 -21.75 3.48 25.70
C ALA A 730 -20.40 3.77 26.37
N VAL A 731 -20.41 4.11 27.66
CA VAL A 731 -19.21 4.38 28.46
C VAL A 731 -18.41 3.09 28.73
N ALA A 732 -19.07 1.95 28.92
CA ALA A 732 -18.38 0.66 29.07
C ALA A 732 -17.65 0.24 27.79
N LEU A 733 -18.24 0.53 26.61
CA LEU A 733 -17.63 0.26 25.31
C LEU A 733 -16.53 1.28 24.96
N ASN A 734 -16.72 2.55 25.32
CA ASN A 734 -15.72 3.60 25.18
C ASN A 734 -15.63 4.45 26.47
N PRO A 735 -14.69 4.12 27.37
CA PRO A 735 -14.49 4.85 28.62
C PRO A 735 -14.05 6.31 28.46
N LEU A 736 -13.68 6.75 27.26
CA LEU A 736 -13.27 8.12 26.96
C LEU A 736 -14.36 8.93 26.24
N TYR A 737 -15.56 8.36 26.04
CA TYR A 737 -16.66 9.03 25.36
C TYR A 737 -17.22 10.16 26.22
N ALA A 738 -16.68 11.37 26.02
CA ALA A 738 -16.93 12.54 26.84
C ALA A 738 -18.41 12.93 26.87
N ASN A 739 -19.07 12.98 25.71
CA ASN A 739 -20.49 13.31 25.65
C ASN A 739 -21.36 12.22 26.27
N ALA A 740 -21.02 10.93 26.13
CA ALA A 740 -21.77 9.87 26.80
C ALA A 740 -21.69 9.99 28.33
N LYS A 741 -20.51 10.28 28.89
CA LYS A 741 -20.36 10.55 30.34
C LYS A 741 -21.13 11.78 30.78
N TYR A 742 -21.13 12.85 29.98
CA TYR A 742 -21.88 14.07 30.27
C TYR A 742 -23.38 13.76 30.43
N PHE A 743 -24.00 13.12 29.44
CA PHE A 743 -25.42 12.78 29.50
C PHE A 743 -25.72 11.68 30.53
N LEU A 744 -24.77 10.78 30.83
CA LEU A 744 -24.91 9.81 31.90
C LEU A 744 -24.99 10.50 33.27
N GLY A 745 -24.10 11.47 33.51
CA GLY A 745 -24.10 12.29 34.72
C GLY A 745 -25.40 13.07 34.90
N LEU A 746 -25.91 13.69 33.84
CA LEU A 746 -27.23 14.36 33.88
C LEU A 746 -28.38 13.37 34.12
N SER A 747 -28.32 12.17 33.51
CA SER A 747 -29.33 11.13 33.73
C SER A 747 -29.35 10.67 35.19
N TYR A 748 -28.18 10.53 35.82
CA TYR A 748 -28.07 10.20 37.24
C TYR A 748 -28.61 11.31 38.15
N GLU A 749 -28.31 12.58 37.86
CA GLU A 749 -28.89 13.71 38.61
C GLU A 749 -30.42 13.71 38.54
N LYS A 750 -31.00 13.52 37.35
CA LYS A 750 -32.47 13.43 37.19
C LYS A 750 -33.10 12.23 37.90
N LEU A 751 -32.30 11.22 38.27
CA LEU A 751 -32.70 10.06 39.07
C LEU A 751 -32.41 10.23 40.57
N GLY A 752 -31.83 11.36 41.01
CA GLY A 752 -31.40 11.60 42.40
C GLY A 752 -30.15 10.81 42.81
N ARG A 753 -29.36 10.33 41.84
CA ARG A 753 -28.12 9.57 42.05
C ARG A 753 -26.90 10.51 42.03
N ASP A 754 -26.91 11.54 42.88
CA ASP A 754 -25.96 12.66 42.78
C ASP A 754 -24.49 12.25 43.00
N ALA A 755 -24.24 11.27 43.87
CA ALA A 755 -22.90 10.73 44.07
C ALA A 755 -22.30 10.18 42.77
N GLU A 756 -23.10 9.47 41.98
CA GLU A 756 -22.66 8.88 40.71
C GLU A 756 -22.56 9.93 39.60
N ALA A 757 -23.46 10.92 39.60
CA ALA A 757 -23.35 12.09 38.73
C ALA A 757 -22.02 12.84 38.98
N ILE A 758 -21.66 13.09 40.24
CA ILE A 758 -20.40 13.72 40.63
C ILE A 758 -19.20 12.89 40.16
N THR A 759 -19.25 11.56 40.25
CA THR A 759 -18.18 10.69 39.73
C THR A 759 -17.99 10.88 38.23
N GLN A 760 -19.07 10.80 37.44
CA GLN A 760 -18.99 10.96 35.97
C GLN A 760 -18.41 12.32 35.57
N PHE A 761 -18.90 13.41 36.18
CA PHE A 761 -18.40 14.74 35.88
C PHE A 761 -16.97 14.98 36.39
N THR A 762 -16.54 14.31 37.46
CA THR A 762 -15.15 14.39 37.97
C THR A 762 -14.18 13.72 36.99
N GLU A 763 -14.53 12.55 36.46
CA GLU A 763 -13.75 11.90 35.40
C GLU A 763 -13.74 12.72 34.10
N LEU A 764 -14.88 13.34 33.77
CA LEU A 764 -15.02 14.19 32.59
C LEU A 764 -14.14 15.45 32.70
N LYS A 765 -14.03 16.04 33.89
CA LYS A 765 -13.12 17.16 34.17
C LYS A 765 -11.65 16.78 34.02
N ALA A 766 -11.27 15.57 34.43
CA ALA A 766 -9.89 15.10 34.27
C ALA A 766 -9.47 15.00 32.79
N THR A 767 -10.42 14.70 31.90
CA THR A 767 -10.19 14.61 30.45
C THR A 767 -10.42 15.94 29.71
N ASN A 768 -11.25 16.84 30.27
CA ASN A 768 -11.60 18.14 29.70
C ASN A 768 -11.41 19.27 30.74
N PRO A 769 -10.16 19.60 31.13
CA PRO A 769 -9.88 20.51 32.23
C PRO A 769 -10.33 21.96 31.99
N ASP A 770 -10.50 22.36 30.72
CA ASP A 770 -10.85 23.72 30.33
C ASP A 770 -12.36 23.97 30.20
N SER A 771 -13.19 22.95 30.45
CA SER A 771 -14.64 23.05 30.28
C SER A 771 -15.30 23.81 31.45
N LYS A 772 -15.60 25.09 31.22
CA LYS A 772 -16.33 25.96 32.17
C LYS A 772 -17.70 25.41 32.56
N GLU A 773 -18.34 24.69 31.65
CA GLU A 773 -19.64 24.08 31.89
C GLU A 773 -19.54 22.88 32.83
N VAL A 774 -18.56 22.00 32.63
CA VAL A 774 -18.32 20.86 33.54
C VAL A 774 -17.95 21.36 34.94
N ASP A 775 -17.18 22.45 35.02
CA ASP A 775 -16.86 23.11 36.30
C ASP A 775 -18.10 23.63 37.04
N LEU A 776 -19.02 24.27 36.32
CA LEU A 776 -20.27 24.76 36.88
C LEU A 776 -21.13 23.60 37.40
N ILE A 777 -21.33 22.58 36.57
CA ILE A 777 -22.13 21.40 36.92
C ILE A 777 -21.56 20.73 38.17
N LEU A 778 -20.25 20.49 38.23
CA LEU A 778 -19.60 19.91 39.41
C LEU A 778 -19.77 20.76 40.66
N ARG A 779 -19.62 22.08 40.54
CA ARG A 779 -19.77 23.01 41.66
C ARG A 779 -21.19 22.96 42.21
N ASN A 780 -22.19 22.95 41.33
CA ASN A 780 -23.60 22.97 41.71
C ASN A 780 -24.05 21.63 42.28
N LEU A 781 -23.70 20.51 41.64
CA LEU A 781 -23.99 19.16 42.16
C LEU A 781 -23.40 18.94 43.56
N LYS A 782 -22.15 19.37 43.79
CA LYS A 782 -21.53 19.27 45.13
C LYS A 782 -22.16 20.18 46.18
N ALA A 783 -22.85 21.23 45.74
CA ALA A 783 -23.56 22.16 46.59
C ALA A 783 -25.05 21.80 46.75
N ASP A 784 -25.47 20.63 46.25
CA ASP A 784 -26.87 20.17 46.25
C ASP A 784 -27.81 21.18 45.56
N ARG A 785 -27.37 21.70 44.40
CA ARG A 785 -28.08 22.67 43.57
C ARG A 785 -28.25 22.13 42.16
N ASP A 786 -29.25 22.64 41.44
CA ASP A 786 -29.45 22.35 40.03
C ASP A 786 -28.14 22.54 39.22
N PRO A 787 -27.74 21.58 38.36
CA PRO A 787 -26.48 21.61 37.63
C PRO A 787 -26.21 22.91 36.87
N PHE A 788 -27.25 23.60 36.40
CA PHE A 788 -27.18 24.82 35.60
C PHE A 788 -27.55 26.08 36.38
N SER A 789 -27.66 26.01 37.71
CA SER A 789 -27.80 27.19 38.57
C SER A 789 -26.65 28.17 38.33
N ASP A 790 -26.96 29.46 38.26
CA ASP A 790 -25.99 30.55 38.01
C ASP A 790 -25.25 30.43 36.66
N ALA A 791 -25.79 29.67 35.70
CA ALA A 791 -25.24 29.60 34.34
C ALA A 791 -25.24 30.98 33.66
N ALA A 792 -24.06 31.41 33.23
CA ALA A 792 -23.86 32.63 32.46
C ALA A 792 -23.06 32.30 31.19
N PRO A 793 -23.22 33.08 30.10
CA PRO A 793 -22.47 32.87 28.87
C PRO A 793 -20.96 32.72 29.14
N PRO A 794 -20.30 31.68 28.59
CA PRO A 794 -20.72 30.85 27.46
C PRO A 794 -21.54 29.60 27.80
N VAL A 795 -21.93 29.38 29.07
CA VAL A 795 -22.72 28.20 29.48
C VAL A 795 -24.22 28.48 29.30
N ASP A 796 -24.91 27.59 28.59
CA ASP A 796 -26.35 27.70 28.33
C ASP A 796 -27.16 27.10 29.49
N ALA A 797 -28.06 27.90 30.05
CA ALA A 797 -28.95 27.55 31.16
C ALA A 797 -30.05 26.55 30.79
N ALA A 798 -30.27 26.25 29.50
CA ALA A 798 -31.26 25.28 29.03
C ALA A 798 -30.65 24.24 28.05
N PRO A 799 -29.88 23.25 28.56
CA PRO A 799 -29.11 22.33 27.72
C PRO A 799 -29.95 21.47 26.78
N GLU A 800 -31.19 21.22 27.18
CA GLU A 800 -32.16 20.38 26.47
C GLU A 800 -32.58 20.96 25.11
N ARG A 801 -32.27 22.24 24.85
CA ARG A 801 -32.62 22.96 23.60
C ARG A 801 -31.46 23.15 22.64
N ARG A 802 -30.30 22.55 22.93
CA ARG A 802 -29.08 22.76 22.13
C ARG A 802 -29.17 22.02 20.80
N SER A 803 -28.75 22.69 19.73
CA SER A 803 -28.59 22.09 18.40
C SER A 803 -27.24 21.37 18.22
N LYS A 804 -26.36 21.43 19.23
CA LYS A 804 -25.02 20.84 19.21
C LYS A 804 -24.72 20.13 20.54
N LEU A 805 -23.82 19.15 20.47
CA LEU A 805 -23.32 18.46 21.66
C LEU A 805 -22.55 19.42 22.58
N PRO A 806 -22.59 19.19 23.90
CA PRO A 806 -22.02 20.09 24.91
C PRO A 806 -20.49 20.10 24.92
N LEU A 807 -19.84 19.01 24.50
CA LEU A 807 -18.38 18.92 24.43
C LEU A 807 -17.96 18.59 23.00
N GLU A 808 -16.93 19.30 22.52
CA GLU A 808 -16.20 18.86 21.33
C GLU A 808 -15.44 17.58 21.69
N GLU A 809 -15.71 16.50 20.95
CA GLU A 809 -14.91 15.28 21.09
C GLU A 809 -13.52 15.64 20.59
N ARG A 810 -12.51 15.58 21.47
CA ARG A 810 -11.13 15.55 20.98
C ARG A 810 -11.02 14.29 20.15
N ALA A 811 -10.90 14.44 18.83
CA ALA A 811 -10.65 13.34 17.92
C ALA A 811 -9.54 12.50 18.54
N THR A 812 -9.89 11.29 18.97
CA THR A 812 -8.88 10.33 19.37
C THR A 812 -8.03 10.09 18.13
N ALA A 813 -6.71 10.05 18.29
CA ALA A 813 -5.74 9.76 17.24
C ALA A 813 -5.86 8.33 16.64
N LEU A 814 -7.07 7.76 16.68
CA LEU A 814 -7.46 6.45 16.19
C LEU A 814 -8.23 6.54 14.86
N ASP A 815 -8.87 7.68 14.53
CA ASP A 815 -9.52 7.88 13.22
C ASP A 815 -8.56 8.44 12.13
N ASP A 816 -7.34 8.85 12.51
CA ASP A 816 -6.27 9.27 11.57
C ASP A 816 -5.40 8.08 11.08
N LYS A 817 -5.92 6.85 11.17
CA LYS A 817 -5.31 5.65 10.59
C LYS A 817 -6.26 4.98 9.60
N GLU A 818 -6.59 5.70 8.53
CA GLU A 818 -6.96 5.08 7.24
C GLU A 818 -5.82 5.21 6.23
#